data_AF-A0A2H4SSB7-F1
#
_entry.id   AF-A0A2H4SSB7-F1
#
_cell.length_a   1.000
_cell.length_b   1.000
_cell.length_c   1.000
_cell.angle_alpha   90.00
_cell.angle_beta   90.00
_cell.angle_gamma   90.00
#
_symmetry.space_group_name_H-M   'P 1'
#
loop_
_entity.id
_entity.type
_entity.pdbx_description
1 polymer ?
#
loop_
_entity_poly.entity_id
_entity_poly.type
_entity_poly.pdbx_seq_one_letter_code
_entity_poly.pdbx_strand_id
1 'polypeptide(L)'
;MPLCPVCSAIPFRHLPPFPEPQHSQGLTGLQHVHPLYRLREFPRDPRSSSVRHHASAEALREAAAAGCDLCALIQGQLDRIMSEIEGQDEDIRTLYRPSYQPAVDLWLVQRPFGGQGFWVLSESVQSRDEREIIPIAAFGFAVADDKSLADGFHAPLVQQDPRARALGELLKWDSECEQEHECCQAPGAVPRNLLDISRSEAEGVVKLVQLDAESAARYTALSYVRDSSIEGPWTSNHQAETDEILTTSLPRMFQDAVLVTRILGIRYTWIDQLCAPEDAPERQRDSAGFRSVYENAHLTISATGADEMADGLLFSRPLRASVQIPDPGLTGPTYISILPLRKEVLQSYIEMAEEPISRNIWSFQERVLSRRVVHFARDQLFFECLGHFRSEDGRVQEGRCYTTVPRLTSGPDYHREHTVTDRWNLIVRAYGKRQPTAPSDKLRALSNVASAFQQLLDDEYVAGFWKKTLVESLCWQSHRCKPLRDTSAPSWSWASVDGSVDVGFRSRSVRPEATITAIQVTLEDAAQPFGNVTSAAIVLEAPTFPLTLVDQDGAEGRHMYLRTENGHPRGFVAGFDVIDRRHQVSAASIRNSKVFALVLAETQRNVCAIGSCHAAVGVVGVIASPVDASGAAMRRIGSFTTVPDRFGPGDLSSSRTTIVLV
;
A
#
# COMPACT_ATOMS: atom_id res chain seq x y z
N MET A 1 -17.54 17.89 29.25
CA MET A 1 -19.02 18.00 29.35
C MET A 1 -19.58 16.59 29.40
N PRO A 2 -20.82 16.36 29.89
CA PRO A 2 -21.17 15.04 30.38
C PRO A 2 -21.45 14.04 29.25
N LEU A 3 -20.94 12.84 29.42
CA LEU A 3 -21.36 11.66 28.68
C LEU A 3 -22.84 11.36 29.03
N CYS A 4 -23.63 10.87 28.07
CA CYS A 4 -24.97 10.37 28.36
C CYS A 4 -24.89 9.12 29.27
N PRO A 5 -26.01 8.64 29.85
CA PRO A 5 -25.99 7.44 30.70
C PRO A 5 -25.42 6.19 30.00
N VAL A 6 -25.66 6.04 28.69
CA VAL A 6 -25.11 4.94 27.89
C VAL A 6 -23.59 5.04 27.80
N CYS A 7 -23.05 6.21 27.41
CA CYS A 7 -21.60 6.41 27.30
C CYS A 7 -20.88 6.37 28.66
N SER A 8 -21.52 6.85 29.73
CA SER A 8 -20.96 6.84 31.08
C SER A 8 -20.84 5.42 31.66
N ALA A 9 -21.67 4.49 31.18
CA ALA A 9 -21.66 3.10 31.63
C ALA A 9 -20.65 2.22 30.87
N ILE A 10 -19.92 2.75 29.88
CA ILE A 10 -18.96 1.97 29.09
C ILE A 10 -17.76 1.59 29.96
N PRO A 11 -17.43 0.30 30.11
CA PRO A 11 -16.24 -0.14 30.83
C PRO A 11 -15.01 -0.04 29.92
N PHE A 12 -14.53 1.18 29.63
CA PHE A 12 -13.48 1.46 28.63
C PHE A 12 -12.21 0.59 28.78
N ARG A 13 -11.84 0.21 30.00
CA ARG A 13 -10.65 -0.64 30.29
C ARG A 13 -10.88 -2.14 30.07
N HIS A 14 -12.13 -2.58 30.03
CA HIS A 14 -12.52 -3.99 29.99
C HIS A 14 -13.39 -4.30 28.78
N LEU A 15 -13.16 -3.56 27.69
CA LEU A 15 -13.81 -3.87 26.42
C LEU A 15 -13.31 -5.21 25.88
N PRO A 16 -14.20 -6.03 25.32
CA PRO A 16 -13.84 -7.33 24.77
C PRO A 16 -13.00 -7.18 23.49
N PRO A 17 -12.03 -8.06 23.24
CA PRO A 17 -11.18 -7.99 22.04
C PRO A 17 -11.99 -8.28 20.77
N PHE A 18 -11.66 -7.61 19.67
CA PHE A 18 -12.21 -7.95 18.36
C PHE A 18 -11.58 -9.26 17.84
N PRO A 19 -12.35 -10.27 17.42
CA PRO A 19 -11.82 -11.53 16.90
C PRO A 19 -11.33 -11.39 15.46
N GLU A 20 -10.22 -10.67 15.29
CA GLU A 20 -9.60 -10.36 13.99
C GLU A 20 -9.36 -11.59 13.10
N PRO A 21 -8.82 -12.73 13.58
CA PRO A 21 -8.53 -13.88 12.72
C PRO A 21 -9.77 -14.51 12.08
N GLN A 22 -10.97 -14.18 12.58
CA GLN A 22 -12.24 -14.70 12.09
C GLN A 22 -12.84 -13.83 10.98
N HIS A 23 -12.23 -12.69 10.67
CA HIS A 23 -12.79 -11.69 9.76
C HIS A 23 -11.82 -11.40 8.61
N SER A 24 -12.40 -11.21 7.43
CA SER A 24 -11.72 -10.74 6.23
C SER A 24 -12.25 -9.37 5.83
N GLN A 25 -11.49 -8.63 5.04
CA GLN A 25 -11.82 -7.24 4.73
C GLN A 25 -12.43 -7.09 3.35
N GLY A 26 -13.47 -6.27 3.26
CA GLY A 26 -14.01 -5.81 2.01
C GLY A 26 -13.25 -4.61 1.47
N LEU A 27 -12.83 -4.69 0.21
CA LEU A 27 -12.27 -3.54 -0.52
C LEU A 27 -13.38 -2.88 -1.33
N THR A 28 -13.96 -1.81 -0.77
CA THR A 28 -15.00 -1.00 -1.45
C THR A 28 -14.39 0.04 -2.38
N GLY A 29 -13.16 0.49 -2.09
CA GLY A 29 -12.55 1.65 -2.72
C GLY A 29 -13.10 2.99 -2.20
N LEU A 30 -13.95 2.96 -1.17
CA LEU A 30 -14.53 4.14 -0.51
C LEU A 30 -13.60 4.65 0.60
N GLN A 31 -13.87 5.86 1.09
CA GLN A 31 -13.08 6.54 2.11
C GLN A 31 -13.49 6.12 3.52
N HIS A 32 -14.79 5.93 3.79
CA HIS A 32 -15.33 5.66 5.12
C HIS A 32 -15.99 4.28 5.25
N VAL A 33 -16.46 3.68 4.14
CA VAL A 33 -17.15 2.39 4.14
C VAL A 33 -16.18 1.22 3.98
N HIS A 34 -15.83 0.55 5.07
CA HIS A 34 -14.87 -0.57 5.10
C HIS A 34 -15.48 -1.82 5.75
N PRO A 35 -16.34 -2.57 5.05
CA PRO A 35 -17.05 -3.72 5.62
C PRO A 35 -16.08 -4.86 5.95
N LEU A 36 -16.39 -5.57 7.02
CA LEU A 36 -15.69 -6.78 7.47
C LEU A 36 -16.62 -7.98 7.28
N TYR A 37 -16.07 -9.07 6.76
CA TYR A 37 -16.78 -10.30 6.47
C TYR A 37 -16.27 -11.43 7.36
N ARG A 38 -17.13 -11.95 8.24
CA ARG A 38 -16.81 -13.14 9.03
C ARG A 38 -16.60 -14.33 8.10
N LEU A 39 -15.46 -15.01 8.27
CA LEU A 39 -15.11 -16.22 7.53
C LEU A 39 -16.09 -17.34 7.86
N ARG A 40 -16.48 -18.11 6.84
CA ARG A 40 -17.60 -19.08 6.93
C ARG A 40 -17.37 -20.22 7.93
N GLU A 41 -16.11 -20.52 8.21
CA GLU A 41 -15.68 -21.58 9.13
C GLU A 41 -15.86 -21.23 10.61
N PHE A 42 -16.03 -19.95 10.95
CA PHE A 42 -16.23 -19.53 12.33
C PHE A 42 -17.72 -19.39 12.66
N PRO A 43 -18.15 -19.86 13.84
CA PRO A 43 -19.53 -19.69 14.29
C PRO A 43 -19.83 -18.20 14.52
N ARG A 44 -21.12 -17.88 14.66
CA ARG A 44 -21.52 -16.55 15.11
C ARG A 44 -20.89 -16.26 16.48
N ASP A 45 -20.26 -15.10 16.61
CA ASP A 45 -19.87 -14.58 17.92
C ASP A 45 -21.14 -14.17 18.65
N PRO A 46 -21.50 -14.79 19.79
CA PRO A 46 -22.72 -14.43 20.48
C PRO A 46 -22.64 -12.96 20.90
N ARG A 47 -23.65 -12.15 20.55
CA ARG A 47 -23.72 -10.70 20.89
C ARG A 47 -23.44 -10.38 22.38
N SER A 48 -23.47 -11.38 23.26
CA SER A 48 -23.06 -11.33 24.67
C SER A 48 -21.58 -11.07 24.92
N SER A 49 -20.70 -11.20 23.92
CA SER A 49 -19.26 -10.90 24.01
C SER A 49 -18.94 -9.44 23.65
N SER A 50 -19.93 -8.55 23.56
CA SER A 50 -19.78 -7.15 23.16
C SER A 50 -20.43 -6.17 24.14
N VAL A 51 -19.90 -4.95 24.25
CA VAL A 51 -20.54 -3.88 25.04
C VAL A 51 -21.53 -3.14 24.14
N ARG A 52 -22.82 -3.19 24.50
CA ARG A 52 -23.89 -2.53 23.74
C ARG A 52 -23.85 -1.02 23.92
N HIS A 53 -24.18 -0.31 22.85
CA HIS A 53 -24.39 1.14 22.84
C HIS A 53 -25.83 1.46 22.42
N HIS A 54 -26.05 2.54 21.67
CA HIS A 54 -27.36 2.87 21.12
C HIS A 54 -27.84 1.83 20.11
N ALA A 55 -29.08 1.36 20.26
CA ALA A 55 -29.70 0.35 19.42
C ALA A 55 -30.38 0.91 18.15
N SER A 56 -30.41 2.24 17.99
CA SER A 56 -30.97 2.91 16.81
C SER A 56 -30.28 4.25 16.55
N ALA A 57 -30.33 4.70 15.30
CA ALA A 57 -29.83 6.01 14.88
C ALA A 57 -30.58 7.17 15.57
N GLU A 58 -31.88 7.01 15.83
CA GLU A 58 -32.71 8.00 16.53
C GLU A 58 -32.16 8.27 17.93
N ALA A 59 -31.93 7.21 18.72
CA ALA A 59 -31.46 7.32 20.10
C ALA A 59 -30.03 7.89 20.17
N LEU A 60 -29.17 7.55 19.20
CA LEU A 60 -27.84 8.14 19.09
C LEU A 60 -27.92 9.65 18.82
N ARG A 61 -28.76 10.06 17.87
CA ARG A 61 -28.97 11.46 17.50
C ARG A 61 -29.57 12.28 18.64
N GLU A 62 -30.55 11.73 19.36
CA GLU A 62 -31.14 12.36 20.54
C GLU A 62 -30.09 12.58 21.63
N ALA A 63 -29.25 11.56 21.92
CA ALA A 63 -28.18 11.70 22.90
C ALA A 63 -27.11 12.72 22.49
N ALA A 64 -26.76 12.76 21.20
CA ALA A 64 -25.86 13.77 20.66
C ALA A 64 -26.46 15.19 20.77
N ALA A 65 -27.73 15.37 20.41
CA ALA A 65 -28.44 16.63 20.51
C ALA A 65 -28.64 17.09 21.97
N ALA A 66 -28.75 16.14 22.90
CA ALA A 66 -28.80 16.39 24.33
C ALA A 66 -27.42 16.76 24.94
N GLY A 67 -26.36 16.83 24.13
CA GLY A 67 -25.04 17.32 24.53
C GLY A 67 -24.01 16.24 24.90
N CYS A 68 -24.24 14.97 24.53
CA CYS A 68 -23.22 13.93 24.70
C CYS A 68 -22.15 14.02 23.60
N ASP A 69 -20.95 14.48 23.95
CA ASP A 69 -19.84 14.68 23.00
C ASP A 69 -19.43 13.39 22.28
N LEU A 70 -19.38 12.25 22.98
CA LEU A 70 -19.02 10.96 22.37
C LEU A 70 -20.08 10.52 21.35
N CYS A 71 -21.37 10.67 21.68
CA CYS A 71 -22.45 10.38 20.73
C CYS A 71 -22.40 11.31 19.52
N ALA A 72 -22.05 12.59 19.70
CA ALA A 72 -21.91 13.53 18.61
C ALA A 72 -20.77 13.14 17.64
N LEU A 73 -19.63 12.65 18.16
CA LEU A 73 -18.55 12.15 17.32
C LEU A 73 -18.94 10.87 16.55
N ILE A 74 -19.60 9.91 17.21
CA ILE A 74 -20.07 8.68 16.57
C ILE A 74 -21.12 9.00 15.49
N GLN A 75 -22.08 9.89 15.79
CA GLN A 75 -23.10 10.34 14.84
C GLN A 75 -22.44 10.99 13.62
N GLY A 76 -21.45 11.86 13.82
CA GLY A 76 -20.73 12.50 12.72
C GLY A 76 -20.00 11.51 11.80
N GLN A 77 -19.52 10.37 12.30
CA GLN A 77 -18.98 9.32 11.42
C GLN A 77 -20.07 8.54 10.69
N LEU A 78 -21.15 8.21 11.39
CA LEU A 78 -22.29 7.55 10.78
C LEU A 78 -22.85 8.40 9.61
N ASP A 79 -22.96 9.71 9.79
CA ASP A 79 -23.43 10.63 8.75
C ASP A 79 -22.49 10.65 7.54
N ARG A 80 -21.16 10.60 7.74
CA ARG A 80 -20.19 10.50 6.65
C ARG A 80 -20.32 9.19 5.87
N ILE A 81 -20.48 8.07 6.57
CA ILE A 81 -20.71 6.76 5.96
C ILE A 81 -22.00 6.78 5.13
N MET A 82 -23.10 7.26 5.70
CA MET A 82 -24.39 7.33 5.02
C MET A 82 -24.34 8.26 3.80
N SER A 83 -23.73 9.43 3.93
CA SER A 83 -23.55 10.39 2.84
C SER A 83 -22.69 9.81 1.71
N GLU A 84 -21.60 9.11 2.03
CA GLU A 84 -20.75 8.48 1.02
C GLU A 84 -21.48 7.36 0.26
N ILE A 85 -22.31 6.56 0.96
CA ILE A 85 -23.16 5.53 0.36
C ILE A 85 -24.23 6.17 -0.56
N GLU A 86 -24.81 7.29 -0.14
CA GLU A 86 -25.83 8.00 -0.91
C GLU A 86 -25.28 8.73 -2.14
N GLY A 87 -24.04 9.22 -2.05
CA GLY A 87 -23.35 9.90 -3.15
C GLY A 87 -22.81 8.96 -4.23
N GLN A 88 -22.93 7.64 -4.08
CA GLN A 88 -22.51 6.69 -5.11
C GLN A 88 -23.43 6.76 -6.35
N ASP A 89 -22.89 6.33 -7.49
CA ASP A 89 -23.64 6.14 -8.73
C ASP A 89 -24.85 5.20 -8.53
N GLU A 90 -25.98 5.47 -9.17
CA GLU A 90 -27.26 4.76 -8.96
C GLU A 90 -27.14 3.24 -9.17
N ASP A 91 -26.27 2.80 -10.09
CA ASP A 91 -26.03 1.38 -10.33
C ASP A 91 -25.07 0.75 -9.30
N ILE A 92 -24.13 1.52 -8.73
CA ILE A 92 -23.30 1.08 -7.59
C ILE A 92 -24.18 0.96 -6.35
N ARG A 93 -25.10 1.93 -6.16
CA ARG A 93 -26.10 1.89 -5.11
C ARG A 93 -26.96 0.63 -5.26
N THR A 94 -27.50 0.35 -6.44
CA THR A 94 -28.38 -0.83 -6.61
C THR A 94 -27.65 -2.17 -6.37
N LEU A 95 -26.38 -2.29 -6.75
CA LEU A 95 -25.62 -3.53 -6.62
C LEU A 95 -25.07 -3.79 -5.21
N TYR A 96 -24.65 -2.73 -4.49
CA TYR A 96 -23.92 -2.87 -3.23
C TYR A 96 -24.47 -2.07 -2.03
N ARG A 97 -25.34 -1.06 -2.24
CA ARG A 97 -25.97 -0.30 -1.14
C ARG A 97 -26.55 -1.20 -0.05
N PRO A 98 -27.25 -2.30 -0.38
CA PRO A 98 -27.89 -3.08 0.67
C PRO A 98 -26.90 -3.81 1.60
N SER A 99 -25.70 -4.13 1.11
CA SER A 99 -24.64 -4.79 1.89
C SER A 99 -23.78 -3.83 2.73
N TYR A 100 -23.80 -2.53 2.43
CA TYR A 100 -22.94 -1.54 3.10
C TYR A 100 -23.69 -0.64 4.08
N GLN A 101 -25.02 -0.68 4.08
CA GLN A 101 -25.82 0.17 4.94
C GLN A 101 -25.82 -0.37 6.38
N PRO A 102 -25.39 0.41 7.38
CA PRO A 102 -25.44 -0.02 8.77
C PRO A 102 -26.88 -0.07 9.31
N ALA A 103 -27.18 -1.10 10.11
CA ALA A 103 -28.43 -1.23 10.86
C ALA A 103 -28.50 -0.30 12.09
N VAL A 104 -27.35 0.20 12.55
CA VAL A 104 -27.17 1.10 13.69
C VAL A 104 -27.55 0.45 15.02
N ASP A 105 -27.26 -0.85 15.16
CA ASP A 105 -27.43 -1.62 16.38
C ASP A 105 -26.13 -1.67 17.20
N LEU A 106 -25.58 -0.50 17.51
CA LEU A 106 -24.15 -0.30 17.81
C LEU A 106 -23.60 -1.11 19.00
N TRP A 107 -22.37 -1.60 18.83
CA TRP A 107 -21.58 -2.21 19.90
C TRP A 107 -20.10 -1.83 19.83
N LEU A 108 -19.40 -2.04 20.95
CA LEU A 108 -18.00 -1.68 21.14
C LEU A 108 -17.14 -2.92 21.37
N VAL A 109 -15.93 -2.85 20.82
CA VAL A 109 -14.84 -3.81 21.02
C VAL A 109 -13.53 -3.06 21.18
N GLN A 110 -12.54 -3.68 21.83
CA GLN A 110 -11.20 -3.13 21.94
C GLN A 110 -10.60 -2.90 20.55
N ARG A 111 -9.88 -1.79 20.39
CA ARG A 111 -9.12 -1.51 19.17
C ARG A 111 -8.04 -2.60 18.99
N PRO A 112 -7.94 -3.23 17.81
CA PRO A 112 -6.95 -4.28 17.55
C PRO A 112 -5.54 -3.71 17.33
N PHE A 113 -4.55 -4.60 17.12
CA PHE A 113 -3.16 -4.26 16.75
C PHE A 113 -2.41 -3.40 17.77
N GLY A 114 -2.49 -3.76 19.05
CA GLY A 114 -1.79 -3.04 20.12
C GLY A 114 -2.27 -1.61 20.37
N GLY A 115 -3.18 -1.09 19.53
CA GLY A 115 -3.74 0.23 19.68
C GLY A 115 -4.65 0.30 20.90
N GLN A 116 -4.41 1.28 21.77
CA GLN A 116 -5.33 1.55 22.86
C GLN A 116 -6.55 2.31 22.35
N GLY A 117 -7.75 1.89 22.76
CA GLY A 117 -9.01 2.49 22.32
C GLY A 117 -10.07 1.44 21.99
N PHE A 118 -11.03 1.83 21.14
CA PHE A 118 -12.13 0.96 20.75
C PHE A 118 -12.67 1.27 19.37
N TRP A 119 -13.28 0.25 18.77
CA TRP A 119 -14.11 0.39 17.57
C TRP A 119 -15.58 0.42 17.94
N VAL A 120 -16.36 1.17 17.17
CA VAL A 120 -17.81 1.17 17.18
C VAL A 120 -18.27 0.47 15.91
N LEU A 121 -19.07 -0.58 16.06
CA LEU A 121 -19.45 -1.49 14.98
C LEU A 121 -20.97 -1.54 14.84
N SER A 122 -21.45 -1.90 13.66
CA SER A 122 -22.86 -2.14 13.34
C SER A 122 -22.99 -3.36 12.42
N GLU A 123 -24.10 -4.10 12.48
CA GLU A 123 -24.40 -5.10 11.45
C GLU A 123 -24.90 -4.38 10.18
N SER A 124 -24.75 -5.01 9.02
CA SER A 124 -25.38 -4.55 7.77
C SER A 124 -26.89 -4.87 7.76
N VAL A 125 -27.72 -3.95 7.25
CA VAL A 125 -29.19 -4.11 7.18
C VAL A 125 -29.61 -5.38 6.43
N GLN A 126 -28.87 -5.78 5.40
CA GLN A 126 -29.19 -6.98 4.61
C GLN A 126 -28.22 -8.14 4.86
N SER A 127 -27.60 -8.20 6.04
CA SER A 127 -26.70 -9.30 6.37
C SER A 127 -27.48 -10.63 6.38
N ARG A 128 -27.43 -11.38 5.27
CA ARG A 128 -28.22 -12.61 5.07
C ARG A 128 -27.86 -13.71 6.09
N ASP A 129 -26.63 -13.66 6.61
CA ASP A 129 -26.08 -14.61 7.59
C ASP A 129 -25.47 -13.90 8.83
N GLU A 130 -25.73 -12.60 9.05
CA GLU A 130 -25.12 -11.80 10.14
C GLU A 130 -23.57 -11.88 10.16
N ARG A 131 -22.97 -11.89 8.96
CA ARG A 131 -21.53 -11.98 8.72
C ARG A 131 -20.90 -10.67 8.28
N GLU A 132 -21.72 -9.68 7.93
CA GLU A 132 -21.28 -8.39 7.40
C GLU A 132 -21.33 -7.35 8.51
N ILE A 133 -20.15 -6.91 8.94
CA ILE A 133 -19.97 -5.92 9.99
C ILE A 133 -19.50 -4.62 9.33
N ILE A 134 -20.11 -3.51 9.71
CA ILE A 134 -19.75 -2.17 9.25
C ILE A 134 -19.11 -1.41 10.42
N PRO A 135 -17.79 -1.15 10.37
CA PRO A 135 -17.13 -0.22 11.28
C PRO A 135 -17.69 1.19 11.12
N ILE A 136 -18.22 1.75 12.20
CA ILE A 136 -18.83 3.08 12.24
C ILE A 136 -17.83 4.15 12.68
N ALA A 137 -17.00 3.83 13.67
CA ALA A 137 -15.98 4.74 14.16
C ALA A 137 -14.84 3.95 14.83
N ALA A 138 -13.65 4.54 14.85
CA ALA A 138 -12.54 4.06 15.63
C ALA A 138 -12.01 5.19 16.49
N PHE A 139 -11.66 4.86 17.73
CA PHE A 139 -11.16 5.82 18.70
C PHE A 139 -9.89 5.32 19.36
N GLY A 140 -8.97 6.24 19.62
CA GLY A 140 -7.76 6.02 20.39
C GLY A 140 -7.90 6.63 21.78
N PHE A 141 -7.39 5.96 22.82
CA PHE A 141 -7.18 6.61 24.11
C PHE A 141 -5.94 7.49 24.03
N ALA A 142 -5.96 8.63 24.71
CA ALA A 142 -4.85 9.56 24.74
C ALA A 142 -4.73 10.22 26.12
N VAL A 143 -3.49 10.46 26.56
CA VAL A 143 -3.22 11.18 27.82
C VAL A 143 -2.39 12.43 27.55
N ALA A 144 -2.68 13.51 28.29
CA ALA A 144 -2.00 14.79 28.09
C ALA A 144 -0.66 14.90 28.85
N ASP A 145 -0.48 14.16 29.95
CA ASP A 145 0.74 14.21 30.77
C ASP A 145 1.47 12.85 30.83
N ASP A 146 2.76 12.90 31.14
CA ASP A 146 3.62 11.71 31.15
C ASP A 146 3.40 10.81 32.37
N LYS A 147 2.79 11.34 33.45
CA LYS A 147 2.47 10.55 34.65
C LYS A 147 1.29 9.61 34.40
N SER A 148 0.31 10.06 33.62
CA SER A 148 -0.82 9.24 33.19
C SER A 148 -0.39 8.05 32.31
N LEU A 149 0.76 8.16 31.63
CA LEU A 149 1.38 7.05 30.87
C LEU A 149 1.86 5.89 31.77
N ALA A 150 1.54 5.82 33.06
CA ALA A 150 1.85 4.68 33.92
C ALA A 150 0.60 3.87 34.32
N ASP A 151 -0.61 4.45 34.24
CA ASP A 151 -1.82 3.93 34.88
C ASP A 151 -2.82 3.23 33.92
N GLY A 152 -2.32 2.54 32.89
CA GLY A 152 -3.09 1.69 31.98
C GLY A 152 -3.47 2.31 30.63
N PHE A 153 -3.39 3.64 30.47
CA PHE A 153 -3.39 4.31 29.16
C PHE A 153 -2.04 4.98 28.93
N HIS A 154 -1.39 4.66 27.82
CA HIS A 154 0.01 4.94 27.54
C HIS A 154 0.22 5.63 26.17
N ALA A 155 -0.86 5.94 25.44
CA ALA A 155 -0.76 6.62 24.16
C ALA A 155 -0.75 8.15 24.33
N PRO A 156 0.20 8.87 23.71
CA PRO A 156 0.23 10.33 23.68
C PRO A 156 -1.02 10.93 23.04
N LEU A 157 -1.42 12.12 23.52
CA LEU A 157 -2.26 13.00 22.71
C LEU A 157 -1.43 13.60 21.56
N VAL A 158 -1.81 13.28 20.32
CA VAL A 158 -1.20 13.87 19.10
C VAL A 158 -1.38 15.38 19.12
N GLN A 159 -0.26 16.12 19.11
CA GLN A 159 -0.25 17.57 19.24
C GLN A 159 -0.25 18.26 17.88
N GLN A 160 -0.80 19.48 17.84
CA GLN A 160 -0.76 20.32 16.64
C GLN A 160 0.68 20.67 16.21
N ASP A 161 1.55 21.00 17.17
CA ASP A 161 2.98 21.24 16.92
C ASP A 161 3.80 19.97 17.22
N PRO A 162 4.50 19.39 16.23
CA PRO A 162 5.31 18.19 16.44
C PRO A 162 6.60 18.43 17.24
N ARG A 163 7.07 19.68 17.42
CA ARG A 163 8.43 19.98 17.92
C ARG A 163 8.73 19.46 19.31
N ALA A 164 7.78 19.53 20.23
CA ALA A 164 8.02 19.16 21.62
C ALA A 164 7.87 17.65 21.81
N ARG A 165 6.63 17.15 21.81
CA ARG A 165 6.33 15.77 22.18
C ARG A 165 6.71 14.75 21.10
N ALA A 166 6.39 15.05 19.84
CA ALA A 166 6.57 14.07 18.77
C ALA A 166 8.05 13.78 18.49
N LEU A 167 8.93 14.78 18.57
CA LEU A 167 10.38 14.58 18.45
C LEU A 167 10.97 13.83 19.66
N GLY A 168 10.40 14.00 20.85
CA GLY A 168 10.74 13.17 22.02
C GLY A 168 10.38 11.69 21.83
N GLU A 169 9.18 11.41 21.29
CA GLU A 169 8.76 10.04 20.94
C GLU A 169 9.66 9.43 19.85
N LEU A 170 10.08 10.21 18.86
CA LEU A 170 11.03 9.75 17.83
C LEU A 170 12.35 9.26 18.44
N LEU A 171 12.91 9.99 19.40
CA LEU A 171 14.13 9.57 20.09
C LEU A 171 13.96 8.25 20.84
N LYS A 172 12.81 8.12 21.52
CA LYS A 172 12.46 6.89 22.22
C LYS A 172 12.34 5.71 21.24
N TRP A 173 11.62 5.88 20.14
CA TRP A 173 11.44 4.83 19.14
C TRP A 173 12.75 4.42 18.45
N ASP A 174 13.63 5.37 18.15
CA ASP A 174 14.94 5.05 17.54
C ASP A 174 15.80 4.25 18.53
N SER A 175 15.88 4.69 19.79
CA SER A 175 16.60 3.99 20.85
C SER A 175 16.03 2.58 21.11
N GLU A 176 14.72 2.41 21.11
CA GLU A 176 14.07 1.10 21.29
C GLU A 176 14.35 0.18 20.09
N CYS A 177 14.29 0.66 18.84
CA CYS A 177 14.70 -0.16 17.68
C CYS A 177 16.16 -0.59 17.79
N GLU A 178 17.08 0.30 18.18
CA GLU A 178 18.49 -0.05 18.36
C GLU A 178 18.73 -1.16 19.40
N GLN A 179 17.89 -1.23 20.44
CA GLN A 179 18.02 -2.19 21.52
C GLN A 179 17.31 -3.53 21.23
N GLU A 180 16.14 -3.47 20.58
CA GLU A 180 15.23 -4.61 20.46
C GLU A 180 15.30 -5.29 19.08
N HIS A 181 15.81 -4.61 18.05
CA HIS A 181 15.73 -5.08 16.68
C HIS A 181 17.08 -5.10 15.95
N GLU A 182 17.25 -6.11 15.10
CA GLU A 182 18.37 -6.20 14.15
C GLU A 182 18.25 -5.19 12.98
N CYS A 183 17.38 -4.18 13.11
CA CYS A 183 17.25 -3.05 12.17
C CYS A 183 18.57 -2.25 12.07
N CYS A 184 19.40 -2.30 13.12
CA CYS A 184 20.56 -1.42 13.35
C CYS A 184 21.92 -2.12 13.17
N GLN A 185 22.05 -3.04 12.21
CA GLN A 185 23.35 -3.67 11.91
C GLN A 185 24.43 -2.64 11.54
N ALA A 186 25.70 -3.07 11.62
CA ALA A 186 26.87 -2.23 11.35
C ALA A 186 26.73 -1.41 10.05
N PRO A 187 27.15 -0.13 10.06
CA PRO A 187 27.04 0.74 8.90
C PRO A 187 27.74 0.09 7.70
N GLY A 188 27.02 0.03 6.58
CA GLY A 188 27.60 -0.30 5.28
C GLY A 188 28.43 0.86 4.75
N ALA A 189 28.75 0.82 3.46
CA ALA A 189 29.48 1.91 2.82
C ALA A 189 28.71 3.24 2.93
N VAL A 190 29.42 4.30 3.32
CA VAL A 190 28.87 5.66 3.37
C VAL A 190 28.94 6.32 2.00
N PRO A 191 27.99 7.22 1.66
CA PRO A 191 28.10 8.05 0.48
C PRO A 191 29.35 8.92 0.56
N ARG A 192 30.01 9.16 -0.58
CA ARG A 192 31.24 9.94 -0.63
C ARG A 192 31.07 11.33 -0.06
N ASN A 193 29.97 12.02 -0.38
CA ASN A 193 29.68 13.35 0.15
C ASN A 193 28.52 13.30 1.14
N LEU A 194 28.70 13.98 2.27
CA LEU A 194 27.69 14.14 3.31
C LEU A 194 27.70 15.58 3.82
N LEU A 195 26.58 16.03 4.36
CA LEU A 195 26.49 17.29 5.05
C LEU A 195 26.83 17.10 6.53
N ASP A 196 27.93 17.68 6.99
CA ASP A 196 28.33 17.74 8.39
C ASP A 196 27.55 18.84 9.12
N ILE A 197 26.83 18.43 10.16
CA ILE A 197 25.96 19.30 10.96
C ILE A 197 26.41 19.42 12.42
N SER A 198 27.62 18.93 12.75
CA SER A 198 28.18 18.94 14.11
C SER A 198 28.35 20.33 14.73
N ARG A 199 28.35 21.38 13.93
CA ARG A 199 28.40 22.76 14.42
C ARG A 199 27.09 23.12 15.08
N SER A 200 27.19 23.76 16.25
CA SER A 200 26.06 24.14 17.09
C SER A 200 25.01 24.93 16.30
N GLU A 201 23.73 24.80 16.66
CA GLU A 201 22.67 25.67 16.15
C GLU A 201 23.02 27.16 16.29
N ALA A 202 23.82 27.51 17.31
CA ALA A 202 24.35 28.86 17.52
C ALA A 202 25.30 29.35 16.42
N GLU A 203 26.05 28.46 15.76
CA GLU A 203 26.88 28.83 14.61
C GLU A 203 26.05 28.93 13.33
N GLY A 204 24.91 28.24 13.25
CA GLY A 204 23.96 28.36 12.15
C GLY A 204 24.52 27.98 10.78
N VAL A 205 25.56 27.13 10.74
CA VAL A 205 26.22 26.68 9.50
C VAL A 205 26.28 25.16 9.39
N VAL A 206 26.33 24.69 8.15
CA VAL A 206 26.55 23.28 7.76
C VAL A 206 27.63 23.22 6.68
N LYS A 207 28.29 22.07 6.55
CA LYS A 207 29.42 21.93 5.61
C LYS A 207 29.33 20.64 4.80
N LEU A 208 29.52 20.73 3.48
CA LEU A 208 29.69 19.55 2.65
C LEU A 208 31.09 18.96 2.89
N VAL A 209 31.17 17.68 3.24
CA VAL A 209 32.43 16.97 3.52
C VAL A 209 32.52 15.69 2.69
N GLN A 210 33.73 15.32 2.31
CA GLN A 210 34.02 14.01 1.72
C GLN A 210 34.45 13.04 2.80
N LEU A 211 33.83 11.86 2.85
CA LEU A 211 34.23 10.76 3.73
C LEU A 211 34.76 9.58 2.91
N ASP A 212 35.67 8.83 3.51
CA ASP A 212 36.10 7.53 2.98
C ASP A 212 34.92 6.56 2.99
N ALA A 213 34.76 5.76 1.94
CA ALA A 213 33.65 4.80 1.82
C ALA A 213 33.62 3.75 2.96
N GLU A 214 34.77 3.48 3.57
CA GLU A 214 34.94 2.56 4.71
C GLU A 214 34.70 3.22 6.07
N SER A 215 34.37 4.52 6.09
CA SER A 215 34.05 5.23 7.32
C SER A 215 32.83 4.61 8.00
N ALA A 216 32.93 4.33 9.30
CA ALA A 216 31.82 3.85 10.13
C ALA A 216 30.84 4.98 10.53
N ALA A 217 30.79 6.07 9.78
CA ALA A 217 29.96 7.23 10.10
C ALA A 217 28.46 6.90 9.95
N ARG A 218 27.67 7.30 10.96
CA ARG A 218 26.21 7.26 10.89
C ARG A 218 25.71 8.53 10.22
N TYR A 219 24.70 8.39 9.36
CA TYR A 219 24.05 9.50 8.70
C TYR A 219 22.55 9.25 8.55
N THR A 220 21.77 10.33 8.43
CA THR A 220 20.38 10.26 7.98
C THR A 220 20.29 10.54 6.49
N ALA A 221 19.29 10.01 5.79
CA ALA A 221 18.98 10.41 4.41
C ALA A 221 17.64 11.15 4.34
N LEU A 222 17.52 12.18 3.51
CA LEU A 222 16.25 12.87 3.28
C LEU A 222 15.51 12.26 2.08
N SER A 223 14.23 11.98 2.26
CA SER A 223 13.28 11.53 1.23
C SER A 223 12.20 12.59 1.06
N TYR A 224 12.09 13.16 -0.14
CA TYR A 224 11.19 14.28 -0.42
C TYR A 224 10.83 14.36 -1.91
N VAL A 225 9.81 15.18 -2.23
CA VAL A 225 9.49 15.51 -3.62
C VAL A 225 10.46 16.59 -4.08
N ARG A 226 11.35 16.25 -5.01
CA ARG A 226 12.32 17.20 -5.57
C ARG A 226 11.61 18.28 -6.37
N ASP A 227 12.03 19.52 -6.16
CA ASP A 227 11.76 20.61 -7.09
C ASP A 227 13.09 21.07 -7.69
N SER A 228 13.29 20.78 -8.98
CA SER A 228 14.51 21.16 -9.71
C SER A 228 14.53 22.64 -10.09
N SER A 229 13.43 23.37 -9.95
CA SER A 229 13.38 24.81 -10.21
C SER A 229 13.92 25.64 -9.03
N ILE A 230 14.02 25.03 -7.84
CA ILE A 230 14.58 25.67 -6.66
C ILE A 230 16.10 25.57 -6.73
N GLU A 231 16.72 26.61 -7.27
CA GLU A 231 18.16 26.81 -7.28
C GLU A 231 18.57 27.80 -6.19
N GLY A 232 19.76 27.59 -5.62
CA GLY A 232 20.33 28.52 -4.65
C GLY A 232 21.86 28.43 -4.63
N PRO A 233 22.57 29.29 -3.89
CA PRO A 233 24.03 29.25 -3.78
C PRO A 233 24.62 27.88 -3.43
N TRP A 234 23.81 26.99 -2.85
CA TRP A 234 24.15 25.62 -2.48
C TRP A 234 24.04 24.59 -3.63
N THR A 235 23.38 24.89 -4.75
CA THR A 235 23.22 23.95 -5.88
C THR A 235 24.43 23.89 -6.81
N SER A 236 25.33 24.89 -6.76
CA SER A 236 26.56 24.93 -7.56
C SER A 236 27.82 24.54 -6.76
N ASN A 237 27.72 24.32 -5.45
CA ASN A 237 28.86 24.16 -4.54
C ASN A 237 29.45 22.74 -4.47
N HIS A 238 29.33 21.97 -5.54
CA HIS A 238 29.86 20.59 -5.61
C HIS A 238 31.40 20.51 -5.71
N GLN A 239 32.09 21.64 -5.85
CA GLN A 239 33.53 21.67 -6.17
C GLN A 239 34.45 22.16 -5.04
N ALA A 240 33.92 22.67 -3.92
CA ALA A 240 34.75 23.23 -2.86
C ALA A 240 34.45 22.57 -1.50
N GLU A 241 35.39 21.75 -1.00
CA GLU A 241 35.43 21.20 0.37
C GLU A 241 35.52 22.27 1.49
N THR A 242 35.28 23.55 1.17
CA THR A 242 35.71 24.69 1.99
C THR A 242 34.61 25.67 2.38
N ASP A 243 33.43 25.65 1.75
CA ASP A 243 32.45 26.72 1.98
C ASP A 243 31.40 26.31 3.01
N GLU A 244 31.37 27.03 4.12
CA GLU A 244 30.31 26.96 5.12
C GLU A 244 29.00 27.50 4.51
N ILE A 245 27.93 26.71 4.60
CA ILE A 245 26.60 27.09 4.13
C ILE A 245 25.80 27.53 5.34
N LEU A 246 25.23 28.73 5.30
CA LEU A 246 24.29 29.19 6.32
C LEU A 246 23.06 28.27 6.31
N THR A 247 22.74 27.63 7.43
CA THR A 247 21.55 26.78 7.55
C THR A 247 20.29 27.58 7.17
N THR A 248 20.21 28.85 7.58
CA THR A 248 19.08 29.73 7.28
C THR A 248 18.91 30.07 5.80
N SER A 249 19.95 29.89 4.97
CA SER A 249 19.81 30.07 3.53
C SER A 249 19.16 28.86 2.84
N LEU A 250 19.25 27.66 3.42
CA LEU A 250 18.67 26.45 2.84
C LEU A 250 17.13 26.51 2.81
N PRO A 251 16.46 25.77 1.91
CA PRO A 251 15.01 25.57 1.98
C PRO A 251 14.57 25.04 3.34
N ARG A 252 13.37 25.42 3.79
CA ARG A 252 12.86 25.08 5.12
C ARG A 252 12.88 23.58 5.41
N MET A 253 12.57 22.76 4.41
CA MET A 253 12.66 21.29 4.51
C MET A 253 14.06 20.79 4.85
N PHE A 254 15.10 21.39 4.29
CA PHE A 254 16.49 21.01 4.59
C PHE A 254 16.90 21.49 5.97
N GLN A 255 16.44 22.68 6.38
CA GLN A 255 16.65 23.17 7.76
C GLN A 255 16.02 22.24 8.79
N ASP A 256 14.76 21.85 8.57
CA ASP A 256 14.06 20.93 9.45
C ASP A 256 14.73 19.54 9.44
N ALA A 257 15.20 19.05 8.30
CA ALA A 257 15.96 17.80 8.23
C ALA A 257 17.25 17.87 9.07
N VAL A 258 18.03 18.95 8.94
CA VAL A 258 19.22 19.20 9.76
C VAL A 258 18.88 19.22 11.25
N LEU A 259 17.80 19.89 11.65
CA LEU A 259 17.34 19.92 13.05
C LEU A 259 16.99 18.53 13.56
N VAL A 260 16.21 17.75 12.81
CA VAL A 260 15.82 16.38 13.19
C VAL A 260 17.04 15.48 13.31
N THR A 261 18.00 15.57 12.38
CA THR A 261 19.25 14.82 12.44
C THR A 261 20.08 15.18 13.69
N ARG A 262 20.15 16.47 14.07
CA ARG A 262 20.80 16.90 15.32
C ARG A 262 20.12 16.34 16.55
N ILE A 263 18.79 16.35 16.59
CA ILE A 263 18.00 15.81 17.70
C ILE A 263 18.30 14.32 17.90
N LEU A 264 18.38 13.55 16.80
CA LEU A 264 18.79 12.14 16.81
C LEU A 264 20.24 11.90 17.27
N GLY A 265 21.04 12.95 17.51
CA GLY A 265 22.45 12.84 17.89
C GLY A 265 23.35 12.37 16.75
N ILE A 266 22.91 12.53 15.49
CA ILE A 266 23.63 12.09 14.30
C ILE A 266 24.35 13.30 13.68
N ARG A 267 25.61 13.11 13.30
CA ARG A 267 26.48 14.19 12.78
C ARG A 267 26.30 14.50 11.29
N TYR A 268 25.80 13.53 10.52
CA TYR A 268 25.79 13.63 9.07
C TYR A 268 24.37 13.46 8.51
N THR A 269 24.05 14.23 7.48
CA THR A 269 22.82 14.02 6.70
C THR A 269 23.13 14.02 5.21
N TRP A 270 22.41 13.19 4.47
CA TRP A 270 22.48 13.13 3.02
C TRP A 270 21.22 13.74 2.41
N ILE A 271 21.43 14.74 1.55
CA ILE A 271 20.38 15.40 0.78
C ILE A 271 20.87 15.39 -0.67
N ASP A 272 20.18 14.67 -1.56
CA ASP A 272 20.59 14.47 -2.95
C ASP A 272 21.01 15.76 -3.69
N GLN A 273 20.23 16.84 -3.59
CA GLN A 273 20.50 18.11 -4.25
C GLN A 273 21.79 18.78 -3.75
N LEU A 274 22.28 18.43 -2.56
CA LEU A 274 23.51 18.97 -1.97
C LEU A 274 24.69 17.99 -2.07
N CYS A 275 24.41 16.70 -1.88
CA CYS A 275 25.42 15.66 -1.68
C CYS A 275 25.73 14.84 -2.94
N ALA A 276 24.89 14.90 -3.98
CA ALA A 276 25.13 14.19 -5.24
C ALA A 276 25.51 15.20 -6.35
N PRO A 277 26.82 15.35 -6.65
CA PRO A 277 27.31 16.08 -7.81
C PRO A 277 26.66 15.61 -9.12
N GLU A 278 26.65 16.45 -10.15
CA GLU A 278 25.99 16.15 -11.43
C GLU A 278 26.50 14.88 -12.11
N ASP A 279 27.79 14.56 -11.95
CA ASP A 279 28.48 13.42 -12.54
C ASP A 279 28.48 12.17 -11.63
N ALA A 280 28.00 12.29 -10.39
CA ALA A 280 28.02 11.21 -9.42
C ALA A 280 26.93 10.15 -9.74
N PRO A 281 27.21 8.84 -9.59
CA PRO A 281 26.21 7.80 -9.79
C PRO A 281 24.94 8.04 -8.97
N GLU A 282 25.08 8.49 -7.71
CA GLU A 282 23.99 8.78 -6.77
C GLU A 282 23.02 9.87 -7.26
N ARG A 283 23.41 10.66 -8.27
CA ARG A 283 22.53 11.64 -8.91
C ARG A 283 21.39 10.96 -9.67
N GLN A 284 21.69 9.82 -10.28
CA GLN A 284 20.76 8.99 -11.02
C GLN A 284 20.01 8.08 -10.04
N ARG A 285 18.69 8.27 -9.91
CA ARG A 285 17.84 7.58 -8.92
C ARG A 285 17.67 6.07 -9.19
N ASP A 286 18.12 5.61 -10.34
CA ASP A 286 18.16 4.23 -10.80
C ASP A 286 19.57 3.60 -10.70
N SER A 287 20.55 4.32 -10.14
CA SER A 287 21.89 3.79 -9.94
C SER A 287 22.03 2.98 -8.65
N ALA A 288 23.01 2.08 -8.64
CA ALA A 288 23.42 1.34 -7.45
C ALA A 288 23.95 2.25 -6.32
N GLY A 289 24.52 3.41 -6.66
CA GLY A 289 24.94 4.41 -5.67
C GLY A 289 23.73 5.03 -4.96
N PHE A 290 22.67 5.37 -5.70
CA PHE A 290 21.44 5.87 -5.08
C PHE A 290 20.82 4.83 -4.14
N ARG A 291 20.84 3.56 -4.55
CA ARG A 291 20.39 2.44 -3.71
C ARG A 291 21.14 2.36 -2.38
N SER A 292 22.47 2.41 -2.42
CA SER A 292 23.31 2.20 -1.23
C SER A 292 23.11 3.29 -0.16
N VAL A 293 22.83 4.53 -0.59
CA VAL A 293 22.50 5.64 0.32
C VAL A 293 21.33 5.28 1.25
N TYR A 294 20.20 4.80 0.70
CA TYR A 294 19.04 4.51 1.52
C TYR A 294 19.18 3.18 2.28
N GLU A 295 19.83 2.17 1.68
CA GLU A 295 20.06 0.87 2.35
C GLU A 295 20.99 0.99 3.58
N ASN A 296 21.94 1.93 3.56
CA ASN A 296 22.95 2.11 4.60
C ASN A 296 22.71 3.31 5.52
N ALA A 297 21.71 4.15 5.26
CA ALA A 297 21.35 5.24 6.16
C ALA A 297 20.97 4.67 7.55
N HIS A 298 21.37 5.37 8.60
CA HIS A 298 20.89 5.06 9.96
C HIS A 298 19.36 5.15 9.96
N LEU A 299 18.83 6.28 9.51
CA LEU A 299 17.40 6.54 9.44
C LEU A 299 17.09 7.48 8.28
N THR A 300 16.05 7.16 7.52
CA THR A 300 15.55 8.04 6.46
C THR A 300 14.47 8.96 7.02
N ILE A 301 14.68 10.27 6.87
CA ILE A 301 13.70 11.31 7.19
C ILE A 301 12.84 11.50 5.96
N SER A 302 11.55 11.16 6.06
CA SER A 302 10.61 11.33 4.95
C SER A 302 9.71 12.55 5.18
N ALA A 303 9.79 13.50 4.25
CA ALA A 303 8.89 14.64 4.12
C ALA A 303 7.52 14.20 3.60
N THR A 304 6.86 13.30 4.33
CA THR A 304 5.73 12.54 3.82
C THR A 304 4.53 13.43 3.48
N GLY A 305 4.19 14.34 4.38
CA GLY A 305 2.99 15.17 4.31
C GLY A 305 3.17 16.55 3.69
N ALA A 306 4.42 16.95 3.40
CA ALA A 306 4.75 18.23 2.79
C ALA A 306 4.40 18.22 1.29
N ASP A 307 3.75 19.28 0.80
CA ASP A 307 3.46 19.44 -0.62
C ASP A 307 4.66 20.03 -1.35
N GLU A 308 5.38 20.96 -0.69
CA GLU A 308 6.49 21.70 -1.26
C GLU A 308 7.68 21.80 -0.27
N MET A 309 8.86 22.12 -0.80
CA MET A 309 10.09 22.28 0.01
C MET A 309 10.00 23.43 1.02
N ALA A 310 9.11 24.41 0.77
CA ALA A 310 8.87 25.55 1.64
C ALA A 310 8.05 25.19 2.90
N ASP A 311 7.27 24.11 2.87
CA ASP A 311 6.44 23.69 4.00
C ASP A 311 7.27 23.25 5.21
N GLY A 312 8.46 22.70 4.95
CA GLY A 312 9.26 22.03 5.96
C GLY A 312 8.74 20.65 6.34
N LEU A 313 9.25 20.11 7.43
CA LEU A 313 8.80 18.85 8.05
C LEU A 313 7.93 19.12 9.29
N LEU A 314 8.16 20.24 9.96
CA LEU A 314 7.60 20.56 11.28
C LEU A 314 6.45 21.58 11.18
N PHE A 315 5.55 21.37 10.22
CA PHE A 315 4.37 22.21 10.03
C PHE A 315 3.27 21.90 11.07
N SER A 316 2.35 22.85 11.24
CA SER A 316 1.19 22.68 12.13
C SER A 316 0.22 21.64 11.55
N ARG A 317 -0.19 20.67 12.38
CA ARG A 317 -1.06 19.56 11.99
C ARG A 317 -2.50 19.76 12.47
N PRO A 318 -3.52 19.21 11.79
CA PRO A 318 -4.90 19.33 12.23
C PRO A 318 -5.12 18.61 13.58
N LEU A 319 -5.81 19.26 14.50
CA LEU A 319 -6.22 18.65 15.76
C LEU A 319 -7.27 17.56 15.52
N ARG A 320 -7.15 16.45 16.24
CA ARG A 320 -8.18 15.41 16.25
C ARG A 320 -9.31 15.84 17.18
N ALA A 321 -10.54 15.65 16.72
CA ALA A 321 -11.69 15.78 17.59
C ALA A 321 -11.57 14.76 18.74
N SER A 322 -11.66 15.24 19.97
CA SER A 322 -11.46 14.43 21.17
C SER A 322 -12.46 14.77 22.26
N VAL A 323 -12.81 13.78 23.06
CA VAL A 323 -13.69 13.93 24.24
C VAL A 323 -12.90 13.58 25.48
N GLN A 324 -12.95 14.44 26.49
CA GLN A 324 -12.37 14.11 27.80
C GLN A 324 -13.28 13.11 28.52
N ILE A 325 -12.72 12.01 29.01
CA ILE A 325 -13.48 11.03 29.80
C ILE A 325 -13.13 11.12 31.29
N PRO A 326 -14.15 11.08 32.17
CA PRO A 326 -13.92 10.93 33.59
C PRO A 326 -13.63 9.45 33.92
N ASP A 327 -12.40 9.12 34.31
CA ASP A 327 -12.04 7.81 34.86
C ASP A 327 -11.60 7.99 36.33
N PRO A 328 -12.36 7.45 37.31
CA PRO A 328 -12.01 7.54 38.73
C PRO A 328 -10.68 6.87 39.10
N GLY A 329 -10.16 5.99 38.23
CA GLY A 329 -8.92 5.24 38.43
C GLY A 329 -7.69 5.81 37.70
N LEU A 330 -7.78 6.99 37.08
CA LEU A 330 -6.64 7.65 36.44
C LEU A 330 -6.23 8.92 37.16
N THR A 331 -4.93 9.12 37.31
CA THR A 331 -4.36 10.37 37.81
C THR A 331 -4.04 11.34 36.67
N GLY A 332 -5.07 11.94 36.05
CA GLY A 332 -4.88 12.99 35.02
C GLY A 332 -6.01 13.08 33.99
N PRO A 333 -5.97 14.10 33.10
CA PRO A 333 -6.96 14.24 32.04
C PRO A 333 -6.73 13.21 30.93
N THR A 334 -7.74 12.37 30.68
CA THR A 334 -7.74 11.35 29.63
C THR A 334 -8.74 11.70 28.54
N TYR A 335 -8.35 11.43 27.30
CA TYR A 335 -9.10 11.77 26.10
C TYR A 335 -9.38 10.53 25.26
N ILE A 336 -10.51 10.55 24.57
CA ILE A 336 -10.85 9.65 23.47
C ILE A 336 -10.77 10.48 22.19
N SER A 337 -9.82 10.17 21.31
CA SER A 337 -9.62 10.88 20.04
C SER A 337 -10.10 10.05 18.87
N ILE A 338 -10.77 10.70 17.92
CA ILE A 338 -11.22 10.02 16.71
C ILE A 338 -10.04 9.63 15.81
N LEU A 339 -10.12 8.41 15.23
CA LEU A 339 -9.11 7.87 14.34
C LEU A 339 -9.66 7.71 12.91
N PRO A 340 -8.83 7.90 11.87
CA PRO A 340 -9.24 7.65 10.49
C PRO A 340 -9.56 6.17 10.26
N LEU A 341 -10.85 5.84 10.07
CA LEU A 341 -11.31 4.46 9.84
C LEU A 341 -10.53 3.73 8.75
N ARG A 342 -10.16 4.42 7.66
CA ARG A 342 -9.38 3.81 6.57
C ARG A 342 -8.03 3.27 7.05
N LYS A 343 -7.32 4.00 7.94
CA LYS A 343 -6.02 3.58 8.50
C LYS A 343 -6.19 2.48 9.56
N GLU A 344 -7.35 2.43 10.20
CA GLU A 344 -7.67 1.46 11.25
C GLU A 344 -8.15 0.13 10.69
N VAL A 345 -9.04 0.19 9.70
CA VAL A 345 -9.69 -0.97 9.12
C VAL A 345 -8.83 -1.53 8.00
N LEU A 346 -8.40 -0.78 6.97
CA LEU A 346 -7.68 -1.38 5.84
C LEU A 346 -6.30 -1.91 6.27
N GLN A 347 -6.25 -3.22 6.49
CA GLN A 347 -5.17 -3.98 7.12
C GLN A 347 -3.92 -4.05 6.26
N SER A 348 -3.97 -3.79 4.94
CA SER A 348 -2.90 -4.18 4.01
C SER A 348 -1.57 -3.40 4.11
N TYR A 349 -1.24 -2.82 5.27
CA TYR A 349 -0.12 -1.92 5.58
C TYR A 349 -0.45 -0.43 5.45
N ILE A 350 0.16 0.42 6.27
CA ILE A 350 -0.05 1.88 6.24
C ILE A 350 0.66 2.47 5.02
N GLU A 351 -0.05 2.44 3.88
CA GLU A 351 0.48 2.87 2.59
C GLU A 351 0.74 4.39 2.53
N MET A 352 0.04 5.19 3.35
CA MET A 352 0.05 6.65 3.27
C MET A 352 -0.31 7.17 1.86
N ALA A 353 -1.25 6.48 1.19
CA ALA A 353 -1.55 6.69 -0.23
C ALA A 353 -1.99 8.13 -0.58
N GLU A 354 -2.59 8.85 0.36
CA GLU A 354 -3.06 10.24 0.15
C GLU A 354 -1.97 11.29 0.36
N GLU A 355 -0.85 10.91 0.99
CA GLU A 355 0.26 11.82 1.29
C GLU A 355 1.01 12.19 0.01
N PRO A 356 1.46 13.46 -0.16
CA PRO A 356 2.08 13.94 -1.39
C PRO A 356 3.21 13.05 -1.92
N ILE A 357 4.17 12.66 -1.07
CA ILE A 357 5.33 11.87 -1.48
C ILE A 357 4.92 10.47 -2.00
N SER A 358 3.84 9.90 -1.46
CA SER A 358 3.40 8.54 -1.77
C SER A 358 2.78 8.44 -3.16
N ARG A 359 2.44 9.57 -3.79
CA ARG A 359 1.86 9.61 -5.14
C ARG A 359 2.90 9.43 -6.23
N ASN A 360 4.16 9.74 -5.99
CA ASN A 360 5.22 9.66 -7.00
C ASN A 360 5.90 8.26 -6.98
N ILE A 361 6.09 7.64 -8.15
CA ILE A 361 6.78 6.34 -8.27
C ILE A 361 8.22 6.36 -7.73
N TRP A 362 8.94 7.46 -7.92
CA TRP A 362 10.37 7.51 -7.68
C TRP A 362 10.71 7.52 -6.20
N SER A 363 9.89 8.14 -5.36
CA SER A 363 10.11 8.18 -3.92
C SER A 363 9.73 6.87 -3.22
N PHE A 364 9.05 5.95 -3.92
CA PHE A 364 8.68 4.67 -3.33
C PHE A 364 9.91 3.82 -2.99
N GLN A 365 10.89 3.74 -3.89
CA GLN A 365 12.10 2.94 -3.65
C GLN A 365 12.85 3.41 -2.40
N GLU A 366 12.85 4.71 -2.10
CA GLU A 366 13.53 5.28 -0.93
C GLU A 366 12.95 4.69 0.36
N ARG A 367 11.61 4.57 0.44
CA ARG A 367 10.95 3.89 1.56
C ARG A 367 11.30 2.41 1.60
N VAL A 368 11.21 1.69 0.47
CA VAL A 368 11.42 0.23 0.42
C VAL A 368 12.86 -0.16 0.78
N LEU A 369 13.85 0.61 0.32
CA LEU A 369 15.27 0.36 0.52
C LEU A 369 15.76 0.74 1.92
N SER A 370 15.18 1.78 2.52
CA SER A 370 15.53 2.22 3.87
C SER A 370 15.22 1.16 4.91
N ARG A 371 16.07 0.96 5.91
CA ARG A 371 15.80 0.03 7.03
C ARG A 371 14.94 0.64 8.14
N ARG A 372 15.05 1.96 8.31
CA ARG A 372 14.26 2.79 9.21
C ARG A 372 13.80 4.05 8.48
N VAL A 373 12.55 4.44 8.68
CA VAL A 373 11.97 5.66 8.13
C VAL A 373 11.15 6.35 9.20
N VAL A 374 11.38 7.64 9.42
CA VAL A 374 10.42 8.49 10.11
C VAL A 374 9.61 9.25 9.07
N HIS A 375 8.29 9.16 9.16
CA HIS A 375 7.36 9.84 8.28
C HIS A 375 6.78 11.06 8.99
N PHE A 376 7.13 12.24 8.50
CA PHE A 376 6.47 13.50 8.86
C PHE A 376 5.21 13.64 8.01
N ALA A 377 4.16 12.90 8.35
CA ALA A 377 2.88 12.92 7.63
C ALA A 377 1.98 14.08 8.09
N ARG A 378 0.90 14.35 7.34
CA ARG A 378 0.01 15.48 7.63
C ARG A 378 -0.67 15.42 8.98
N ASP A 379 -0.98 14.22 9.47
CA ASP A 379 -1.81 14.01 10.67
C ASP A 379 -1.05 13.62 11.93
N GLN A 380 0.11 12.96 11.81
CA GLN A 380 0.96 12.56 12.93
C GLN A 380 2.34 12.08 12.45
N LEU A 381 3.26 11.82 13.38
CA LEU A 381 4.48 11.07 13.06
C LEU A 381 4.21 9.57 12.96
N PHE A 382 4.93 8.93 12.05
CA PHE A 382 5.05 7.47 12.02
C PHE A 382 6.51 7.05 11.99
N PHE A 383 6.82 5.96 12.67
CA PHE A 383 8.14 5.33 12.66
C PHE A 383 8.03 3.92 12.10
N GLU A 384 8.72 3.69 11.00
CA GLU A 384 8.73 2.42 10.28
C GLU A 384 10.13 1.83 10.36
N CYS A 385 10.25 0.62 10.90
CA CYS A 385 11.48 -0.16 10.84
C CYS A 385 11.18 -1.56 10.29
N LEU A 386 12.21 -2.40 10.18
CA LEU A 386 12.05 -3.79 9.75
C LEU A 386 11.13 -4.61 10.66
N GLY A 387 11.12 -4.34 11.98
CA GLY A 387 10.32 -5.11 12.95
C GLY A 387 8.88 -4.61 13.12
N HIS A 388 8.61 -3.32 12.97
CA HIS A 388 7.27 -2.76 13.18
C HIS A 388 7.07 -1.39 12.54
N PHE A 389 5.79 -0.99 12.46
CA PHE A 389 5.32 0.36 12.20
C PHE A 389 4.64 0.93 13.45
N ARG A 390 5.04 2.13 13.89
CA ARG A 390 4.48 2.84 15.04
C ARG A 390 3.90 4.19 14.64
N SER A 391 2.90 4.65 15.36
CA SER A 391 2.31 5.98 15.22
C SER A 391 2.34 6.76 16.53
N GLU A 392 2.31 8.09 16.43
CA GLU A 392 2.25 9.00 17.58
C GLU A 392 1.03 8.74 18.50
N ASP A 393 -0.07 8.22 17.94
CA ASP A 393 -1.26 7.80 18.70
C ASP A 393 -1.17 6.41 19.35
N GLY A 394 0.03 5.81 19.40
CA GLY A 394 0.32 4.57 20.11
C GLY A 394 -0.11 3.29 19.38
N ARG A 395 -0.45 3.34 18.09
CA ARG A 395 -0.63 2.12 17.29
C ARG A 395 0.73 1.46 17.06
N VAL A 396 0.79 0.14 17.22
CA VAL A 396 1.96 -0.66 16.87
C VAL A 396 1.52 -1.80 15.97
N GLN A 397 1.97 -1.77 14.73
CA GLN A 397 1.76 -2.86 13.78
C GLN A 397 3.07 -3.62 13.60
N GLU A 398 3.09 -4.87 14.03
CA GLU A 398 4.22 -5.77 13.86
C GLU A 398 4.46 -6.08 12.38
N GLY A 399 5.74 -6.26 12.04
CA GLY A 399 6.23 -6.58 10.71
C GLY A 399 6.30 -5.38 9.75
N ARG A 400 6.88 -5.64 8.58
CA ARG A 400 7.02 -4.66 7.50
C ARG A 400 6.76 -5.28 6.13
N CYS A 401 5.76 -4.76 5.42
CA CYS A 401 5.39 -5.29 4.12
C CYS A 401 6.36 -4.92 2.99
N TYR A 402 6.99 -3.74 3.06
CA TYR A 402 7.89 -3.25 2.02
C TYR A 402 9.34 -3.29 2.50
N THR A 403 10.09 -4.30 2.08
CA THR A 403 11.51 -4.43 2.43
C THR A 403 12.26 -5.33 1.45
N THR A 404 13.51 -4.98 1.19
CA THR A 404 14.48 -5.78 0.43
C THR A 404 15.35 -6.69 1.31
N VAL A 405 15.07 -6.78 2.63
CA VAL A 405 15.88 -7.57 3.56
C VAL A 405 15.43 -9.05 3.58
N PRO A 406 16.34 -10.05 3.51
CA PRO A 406 15.99 -11.47 3.37
C PRO A 406 15.17 -12.04 4.53
N ARG A 407 15.42 -11.64 5.78
CA ARG A 407 14.74 -12.14 6.99
C ARG A 407 14.41 -11.00 7.93
N LEU A 408 13.16 -10.93 8.37
CA LEU A 408 12.76 -10.18 9.54
C LEU A 408 12.90 -11.15 10.72
N THR A 409 13.92 -10.99 11.54
CA THR A 409 14.23 -11.90 12.66
C THR A 409 13.29 -11.72 13.85
N SER A 410 12.47 -10.67 13.85
CA SER A 410 11.57 -10.31 14.95
C SER A 410 10.19 -9.94 14.42
N GLY A 411 9.15 -10.66 14.87
CA GLY A 411 7.74 -10.34 14.65
C GLY A 411 6.95 -11.40 13.87
N PRO A 412 5.66 -11.62 14.19
CA PRO A 412 4.80 -12.39 13.30
C PRO A 412 4.73 -11.64 11.97
N ASP A 413 5.13 -12.30 10.89
CA ASP A 413 4.94 -11.78 9.55
C ASP A 413 3.47 -11.37 9.44
N TYR A 414 3.21 -10.07 9.18
CA TYR A 414 1.86 -9.48 9.19
C TYR A 414 0.87 -10.27 8.32
N HIS A 415 1.43 -10.99 7.35
CA HIS A 415 0.80 -12.11 6.68
C HIS A 415 1.69 -13.34 6.85
N ARG A 416 1.29 -14.26 7.73
CA ARG A 416 2.06 -15.43 8.22
C ARG A 416 2.74 -16.33 7.17
N GLU A 417 2.54 -16.12 5.87
CA GLU A 417 2.94 -17.07 4.82
C GLU A 417 3.18 -16.37 3.45
N HIS A 418 4.09 -15.39 3.37
CA HIS A 418 4.46 -14.81 2.08
C HIS A 418 5.89 -15.16 1.68
N THR A 419 5.99 -15.86 0.56
CA THR A 419 7.26 -16.09 -0.14
C THR A 419 7.91 -14.76 -0.54
N VAL A 420 9.20 -14.76 -0.88
CA VAL A 420 9.86 -13.56 -1.43
C VAL A 420 9.11 -13.05 -2.67
N THR A 421 8.53 -13.96 -3.48
CA THR A 421 7.68 -13.62 -4.63
C THR A 421 6.41 -12.88 -4.22
N ASP A 422 5.74 -13.29 -3.14
CA ASP A 422 4.55 -12.60 -2.64
C ASP A 422 4.89 -11.17 -2.18
N ARG A 423 6.06 -10.99 -1.54
CA ARG A 423 6.55 -9.66 -1.16
C ARG A 423 6.79 -8.77 -2.39
N TRP A 424 7.40 -9.33 -3.44
CA TRP A 424 7.53 -8.63 -4.72
C TRP A 424 6.16 -8.22 -5.28
N ASN A 425 5.18 -9.11 -5.25
CA ASN A 425 3.83 -8.84 -5.75
C ASN A 425 3.13 -7.73 -4.93
N LEU A 426 3.31 -7.68 -3.61
CA LEU A 426 2.82 -6.60 -2.75
C LEU A 426 3.46 -5.25 -3.10
N ILE A 427 4.78 -5.24 -3.36
CA ILE A 427 5.52 -4.06 -3.81
C ILE A 427 5.00 -3.58 -5.16
N VAL A 428 4.85 -4.48 -6.15
CA VAL A 428 4.30 -4.16 -7.48
C VAL A 428 2.88 -3.59 -7.38
N ARG A 429 2.03 -4.20 -6.55
CA ARG A 429 0.66 -3.73 -6.32
C ARG A 429 0.64 -2.32 -5.73
N ALA A 430 1.43 -2.07 -4.69
CA ALA A 430 1.53 -0.76 -4.07
C ALA A 430 2.12 0.27 -5.04
N TYR A 431 3.20 -0.09 -5.73
CA TYR A 431 3.89 0.74 -6.71
C TYR A 431 2.99 1.15 -7.87
N GLY A 432 2.18 0.22 -8.40
CA GLY A 432 1.29 0.48 -9.53
C GLY A 432 0.23 1.57 -9.26
N LYS A 433 -0.11 1.83 -7.99
CA LYS A 433 -1.04 2.91 -7.60
C LYS A 433 -0.44 4.32 -7.75
N ARG A 434 0.87 4.41 -7.97
CA ARG A 434 1.62 5.67 -7.99
C ARG A 434 1.76 6.20 -9.41
N GLN A 435 1.86 7.51 -9.51
CA GLN A 435 1.93 8.25 -10.76
C GLN A 435 3.37 8.34 -11.25
N PRO A 436 3.64 7.92 -12.50
CA PRO A 436 4.93 8.13 -13.12
C PRO A 436 5.14 9.60 -13.51
N THR A 437 6.40 10.06 -13.46
CA THR A 437 6.77 11.38 -14.01
C THR A 437 6.69 11.36 -15.54
N ALA A 438 7.24 10.31 -16.16
CA ALA A 438 7.02 9.96 -17.56
C ALA A 438 6.57 8.50 -17.71
N PRO A 439 5.73 8.15 -18.70
CA PRO A 439 5.29 6.77 -18.93
C PRO A 439 6.40 5.71 -18.95
N SER A 440 7.56 6.07 -19.50
CA SER A 440 8.75 5.21 -19.57
C SER A 440 9.44 4.99 -18.22
N ASP A 441 9.12 5.71 -17.16
CA ASP A 441 9.81 5.59 -15.87
C ASP A 441 9.40 4.35 -15.06
N LYS A 442 8.32 3.63 -15.41
CA LYS A 442 7.75 2.61 -14.51
C LYS A 442 8.73 1.48 -14.16
N LEU A 443 9.50 0.96 -15.10
CA LEU A 443 10.52 -0.07 -14.81
C LEU A 443 11.75 0.58 -14.17
N ARG A 444 12.23 1.67 -14.77
CA ARG A 444 13.42 2.42 -14.35
C ARG A 444 13.38 2.86 -12.89
N ALA A 445 12.26 3.41 -12.41
CA ALA A 445 12.13 3.89 -11.02
C ALA A 445 12.02 2.77 -9.98
N LEU A 446 11.81 1.52 -10.39
CA LEU A 446 11.80 0.35 -9.52
C LEU A 446 13.07 -0.51 -9.66
N SER A 447 14.00 -0.12 -10.54
CA SER A 447 15.20 -0.88 -10.90
C SER A 447 16.06 -1.29 -9.70
N ASN A 448 16.29 -0.38 -8.75
CA ASN A 448 17.06 -0.66 -7.55
C ASN A 448 16.38 -1.67 -6.62
N VAL A 449 15.04 -1.63 -6.53
CA VAL A 449 14.27 -2.62 -5.79
C VAL A 449 14.31 -3.97 -6.52
N ALA A 450 14.16 -3.99 -7.85
CA ALA A 450 14.29 -5.20 -8.65
C ALA A 450 15.69 -5.82 -8.50
N SER A 451 16.75 -5.02 -8.55
CA SER A 451 18.13 -5.47 -8.31
C SER A 451 18.28 -6.16 -6.95
N ALA A 452 17.62 -5.66 -5.91
CA ALA A 452 17.63 -6.30 -4.60
C ALA A 452 16.89 -7.64 -4.61
N PHE A 453 15.71 -7.69 -5.23
CA PHE A 453 14.91 -8.90 -5.31
C PHE A 453 15.53 -9.99 -6.18
N GLN A 454 16.29 -9.65 -7.23
CA GLN A 454 17.05 -10.62 -8.02
C GLN A 454 18.00 -11.42 -7.13
N GLN A 455 18.66 -10.77 -6.17
CA GLN A 455 19.54 -11.44 -5.22
C GLN A 455 18.76 -12.33 -4.23
N LEU A 456 17.57 -11.90 -3.80
CA LEU A 456 16.73 -12.66 -2.87
C LEU A 456 16.08 -13.90 -3.52
N LEU A 457 15.69 -13.77 -4.78
CA LEU A 457 14.99 -14.81 -5.54
C LEU A 457 15.95 -15.75 -6.27
N ASP A 458 17.22 -15.34 -6.43
CA ASP A 458 18.18 -16.00 -7.30
C ASP A 458 17.59 -16.23 -8.69
N ASP A 459 16.95 -15.21 -9.27
CA ASP A 459 16.21 -15.32 -10.52
C ASP A 459 16.50 -14.16 -11.48
N GLU A 460 16.34 -14.41 -12.77
CA GLU A 460 16.58 -13.44 -13.82
C GLU A 460 15.38 -12.50 -13.96
N TYR A 461 15.63 -11.19 -13.89
CA TYR A 461 14.60 -10.17 -14.12
C TYR A 461 14.27 -10.02 -15.60
N VAL A 462 12.98 -10.00 -15.92
CA VAL A 462 12.44 -9.94 -17.29
C VAL A 462 11.33 -8.91 -17.35
N ALA A 463 11.69 -7.66 -17.67
CA ALA A 463 10.79 -6.52 -17.93
C ALA A 463 9.60 -6.40 -16.94
N GLY A 464 9.87 -6.51 -15.63
CA GLY A 464 8.85 -6.43 -14.58
C GLY A 464 8.58 -7.75 -13.83
N PHE A 465 9.09 -8.88 -14.34
CA PHE A 465 8.85 -10.21 -13.79
C PHE A 465 10.11 -11.02 -13.56
N TRP A 466 9.93 -12.23 -13.03
CA TRP A 466 10.98 -13.18 -12.71
C TRP A 466 10.84 -14.41 -13.60
N LYS A 467 11.95 -14.84 -14.22
CA LYS A 467 11.94 -15.91 -15.23
C LYS A 467 11.37 -17.22 -14.73
N LYS A 468 11.70 -17.68 -13.51
CA LYS A 468 11.20 -18.94 -12.93
C LYS A 468 9.68 -18.93 -12.71
N THR A 469 9.08 -17.76 -12.44
CA THR A 469 7.64 -17.62 -12.16
C THR A 469 6.88 -16.90 -13.28
N LEU A 470 7.47 -16.75 -14.47
CA LEU A 470 6.93 -15.89 -15.52
C LEU A 470 5.53 -16.33 -15.99
N VAL A 471 5.26 -17.64 -16.12
CA VAL A 471 3.92 -18.16 -16.46
C VAL A 471 2.87 -17.72 -15.44
N GLU A 472 3.20 -17.77 -14.15
CA GLU A 472 2.33 -17.29 -13.08
C GLU A 472 2.15 -15.78 -13.13
N SER A 473 3.24 -15.05 -13.36
CA SER A 473 3.22 -13.59 -13.34
C SER A 473 2.42 -13.01 -14.51
N LEU A 474 2.38 -13.70 -15.66
CA LEU A 474 1.49 -13.40 -16.78
C LEU A 474 0.00 -13.49 -16.43
N CYS A 475 -0.41 -14.01 -15.28
CA CYS A 475 -1.80 -14.00 -14.84
C CYS A 475 -2.22 -12.73 -14.09
N TRP A 476 -1.41 -11.66 -14.16
CA TRP A 476 -1.74 -10.41 -13.49
C TRP A 476 -3.11 -9.84 -13.91
N GLN A 477 -3.76 -9.10 -13.02
CA GLN A 477 -5.11 -8.54 -13.22
C GLN A 477 -5.12 -7.04 -12.92
N SER A 478 -5.57 -6.24 -13.88
CA SER A 478 -5.71 -4.79 -13.76
C SER A 478 -6.84 -4.38 -12.81
N HIS A 479 -6.59 -3.38 -11.98
CA HIS A 479 -7.57 -2.79 -11.09
C HIS A 479 -7.77 -1.31 -11.42
N ARG A 480 -8.77 -1.01 -12.27
CA ARG A 480 -9.08 0.36 -12.75
C ARG A 480 -7.86 1.03 -13.41
N CYS A 481 -7.12 0.26 -14.19
CA CYS A 481 -5.94 0.75 -14.89
C CYS A 481 -6.32 1.55 -16.14
N LYS A 482 -5.44 2.46 -16.53
CA LYS A 482 -5.52 3.24 -17.77
C LYS A 482 -4.44 2.79 -18.75
N PRO A 483 -4.63 2.98 -20.07
CA PRO A 483 -3.57 2.76 -21.03
C PRO A 483 -2.40 3.71 -20.76
N LEU A 484 -1.19 3.16 -20.74
CA LEU A 484 0.04 3.95 -20.63
C LEU A 484 0.72 3.99 -22.00
N ARG A 485 0.48 5.07 -22.75
CA ARG A 485 1.11 5.28 -24.06
C ARG A 485 2.60 5.58 -23.88
N ASP A 486 3.41 5.21 -24.87
CA ASP A 486 4.85 5.47 -24.89
C ASP A 486 5.61 4.86 -23.69
N THR A 487 5.06 3.77 -23.14
CA THR A 487 5.74 2.94 -22.15
C THR A 487 6.88 2.14 -22.80
N SER A 488 8.02 2.05 -22.11
CA SER A 488 9.15 1.19 -22.49
C SER A 488 8.97 -0.26 -22.00
N ALA A 489 7.72 -0.71 -21.80
CA ALA A 489 7.39 -2.04 -21.30
C ALA A 489 6.56 -2.83 -22.33
N PRO A 490 6.77 -4.16 -22.47
CA PRO A 490 5.99 -5.01 -23.36
C PRO A 490 4.55 -5.17 -22.87
N SER A 491 3.61 -5.49 -23.77
CA SER A 491 2.16 -5.50 -23.40
C SER A 491 1.83 -6.54 -22.33
N TRP A 492 2.63 -7.60 -22.24
CA TRP A 492 2.47 -8.64 -21.24
C TRP A 492 3.01 -8.25 -19.85
N SER A 493 3.78 -7.17 -19.73
CA SER A 493 4.28 -6.64 -18.45
C SER A 493 3.21 -5.82 -17.74
N TRP A 494 3.18 -5.88 -16.41
CA TRP A 494 2.34 -4.98 -15.59
C TRP A 494 2.74 -3.51 -15.73
N ALA A 495 3.97 -3.23 -16.18
CA ALA A 495 4.44 -1.86 -16.41
C ALA A 495 3.86 -1.23 -17.69
N SER A 496 3.10 -1.99 -18.49
CA SER A 496 2.42 -1.50 -19.69
C SER A 496 1.13 -0.70 -19.42
N VAL A 497 0.65 -0.69 -18.17
CA VAL A 497 -0.58 0.01 -17.76
C VAL A 497 -0.31 0.97 -16.61
N ASP A 498 -1.14 2.00 -16.47
CA ASP A 498 -1.13 2.91 -15.33
C ASP A 498 -2.19 2.48 -14.30
N GLY A 499 -1.80 2.16 -13.07
CA GLY A 499 -2.68 1.66 -12.03
C GLY A 499 -2.21 0.37 -11.35
N SER A 500 -2.99 -0.06 -10.36
CA SER A 500 -2.68 -1.23 -9.52
C SER A 500 -2.97 -2.53 -10.27
N VAL A 501 -2.06 -3.49 -10.14
CA VAL A 501 -2.28 -4.87 -10.58
C VAL A 501 -2.19 -5.82 -9.39
N ASP A 502 -2.92 -6.92 -9.46
CA ASP A 502 -2.64 -8.11 -8.64
C ASP A 502 -1.89 -9.12 -9.52
N VAL A 503 -0.88 -9.79 -8.97
CA VAL A 503 -0.03 -10.75 -9.71
C VAL A 503 -0.21 -12.15 -9.11
N GLY A 504 -0.12 -13.17 -9.96
CA GLY A 504 -0.10 -14.58 -9.56
C GLY A 504 -1.44 -15.32 -9.66
N PHE A 505 -1.40 -16.65 -9.43
CA PHE A 505 -2.56 -17.53 -9.67
C PHE A 505 -3.65 -17.45 -8.60
N ARG A 506 -3.36 -16.79 -7.46
CA ARG A 506 -4.24 -16.74 -6.27
C ARG A 506 -4.72 -18.12 -5.81
N SER A 507 -3.92 -19.16 -6.02
CA SER A 507 -4.21 -20.57 -5.70
C SER A 507 -2.90 -21.28 -5.34
N ARG A 508 -2.93 -22.16 -4.34
CA ARG A 508 -1.76 -22.98 -3.95
C ARG A 508 -1.61 -24.26 -4.77
N SER A 509 -2.70 -24.76 -5.32
CA SER A 509 -2.70 -25.92 -6.22
C SER A 509 -2.89 -25.41 -7.65
N VAL A 510 -1.84 -25.59 -8.46
CA VAL A 510 -1.76 -25.11 -9.84
C VAL A 510 -1.12 -26.18 -10.70
N ARG A 511 -1.73 -26.45 -11.86
CA ARG A 511 -1.15 -27.24 -12.95
C ARG A 511 -0.89 -26.31 -14.13
N PRO A 512 0.37 -25.96 -14.43
CA PRO A 512 0.70 -25.17 -15.62
C PRO A 512 0.29 -25.89 -16.90
N GLU A 513 -0.35 -25.17 -17.81
CA GLU A 513 -0.68 -25.63 -19.16
C GLU A 513 0.19 -25.00 -20.23
N ALA A 514 0.74 -23.82 -19.93
CA ALA A 514 1.67 -23.11 -20.78
C ALA A 514 3.12 -23.41 -20.40
N THR A 515 3.99 -23.48 -21.40
CA THR A 515 5.45 -23.58 -21.23
C THR A 515 6.13 -22.45 -21.99
N ILE A 516 7.07 -21.75 -21.36
CA ILE A 516 7.88 -20.72 -22.02
C ILE A 516 9.09 -21.39 -22.65
N THR A 517 9.25 -21.25 -23.96
CA THR A 517 10.32 -21.90 -24.73
C THR A 517 11.46 -20.93 -25.07
N ALA A 518 11.18 -19.62 -25.17
CA ALA A 518 12.21 -18.61 -25.34
C ALA A 518 11.78 -17.25 -24.76
N ILE A 519 12.77 -16.47 -24.34
CA ILE A 519 12.61 -15.10 -23.85
C ILE A 519 13.66 -14.25 -24.58
N GLN A 520 13.23 -13.13 -25.14
CA GLN A 520 14.09 -12.20 -25.85
C GLN A 520 13.84 -10.80 -25.29
N VAL A 521 14.86 -10.16 -24.73
CA VAL A 521 14.75 -8.80 -24.18
C VAL A 521 15.92 -7.98 -24.71
N THR A 522 15.62 -6.79 -25.22
CA THR A 522 16.61 -5.80 -25.62
C THR A 522 16.47 -4.60 -24.69
N LEU A 523 17.50 -4.36 -23.88
CA LEU A 523 17.56 -3.24 -22.95
C LEU A 523 17.80 -1.94 -23.71
N GLU A 524 17.24 -0.84 -23.19
CA GLU A 524 17.56 0.52 -23.66
C GLU A 524 19.00 0.91 -23.32
N ASP A 525 19.47 0.50 -22.13
CA ASP A 525 20.84 0.66 -21.68
C ASP A 525 21.31 -0.65 -21.01
N ALA A 526 22.39 -1.24 -21.53
CA ALA A 526 22.96 -2.48 -21.00
C ALA A 526 23.54 -2.31 -19.58
N ALA A 527 23.88 -1.08 -19.16
CA ALA A 527 24.29 -0.78 -17.79
C ALA A 527 23.11 -0.77 -16.81
N GLN A 528 21.86 -0.78 -17.31
CA GLN A 528 20.62 -0.72 -16.53
C GLN A 528 19.76 -1.98 -16.75
N PRO A 529 20.19 -3.16 -16.26
CA PRO A 529 19.53 -4.45 -16.56
C PRO A 529 18.10 -4.58 -16.00
N PHE A 530 17.70 -3.70 -15.08
CA PHE A 530 16.36 -3.67 -14.49
C PHE A 530 15.50 -2.50 -15.00
N GLY A 531 16.04 -1.73 -15.95
CA GLY A 531 15.42 -0.52 -16.47
C GLY A 531 14.54 -0.77 -17.70
N ASN A 532 14.56 0.20 -18.60
CA ASN A 532 13.72 0.22 -19.79
C ASN A 532 14.17 -0.80 -20.83
N VAL A 533 13.20 -1.26 -21.63
CA VAL A 533 13.46 -2.12 -22.78
C VAL A 533 13.02 -1.42 -24.06
N THR A 534 13.77 -1.63 -25.16
CA THR A 534 13.37 -1.19 -26.50
C THR A 534 12.52 -2.23 -27.20
N SER A 535 12.70 -3.51 -26.85
CA SER A 535 11.85 -4.62 -27.30
C SER A 535 11.91 -5.77 -26.31
N ALA A 536 10.80 -6.49 -26.15
CA ALA A 536 10.76 -7.71 -25.36
C ALA A 536 9.69 -8.66 -25.90
N ALA A 537 10.04 -9.94 -26.02
CA ALA A 537 9.17 -10.99 -26.56
C ALA A 537 9.31 -12.28 -25.74
N ILE A 538 8.19 -12.95 -25.51
CA ILE A 538 8.12 -14.27 -24.88
C ILE A 538 7.53 -15.24 -25.89
N VAL A 539 8.24 -16.33 -26.16
CA VAL A 539 7.71 -17.46 -26.93
C VAL A 539 7.18 -18.49 -25.94
N LEU A 540 5.89 -18.81 -26.04
CA LEU A 540 5.25 -19.82 -25.21
C LEU A 540 4.43 -20.81 -26.03
N GLU A 541 4.32 -22.03 -25.53
CA GLU A 541 3.41 -23.05 -26.03
C GLU A 541 2.25 -23.18 -25.06
N ALA A 542 1.02 -22.97 -25.54
CA ALA A 542 -0.18 -23.03 -24.72
C ALA A 542 -1.41 -23.50 -25.53
N PRO A 543 -2.42 -24.11 -24.88
CA PRO A 543 -3.74 -24.28 -25.48
C PRO A 543 -4.31 -22.90 -25.85
N THR A 544 -4.60 -22.71 -27.13
CA THR A 544 -4.97 -21.40 -27.69
C THR A 544 -6.28 -21.51 -28.48
N PHE A 545 -7.26 -20.66 -28.16
CA PHE A 545 -8.59 -20.72 -28.77
C PHE A 545 -9.02 -19.35 -29.28
N PRO A 546 -9.57 -19.26 -30.51
CA PRO A 546 -10.26 -18.06 -30.96
C PRO A 546 -11.44 -17.74 -30.04
N LEU A 547 -11.64 -16.46 -29.75
CA LEU A 547 -12.73 -15.95 -28.93
C LEU A 547 -13.70 -15.12 -29.76
N THR A 548 -14.99 -15.28 -29.46
CA THR A 548 -16.07 -14.45 -29.99
C THR A 548 -16.83 -13.79 -28.86
N LEU A 549 -17.30 -12.56 -29.11
CA LEU A 549 -18.15 -11.84 -28.17
C LEU A 549 -19.52 -12.53 -28.05
N VAL A 550 -20.02 -12.66 -26.84
CA VAL A 550 -21.38 -13.13 -26.57
C VAL A 550 -22.31 -11.92 -26.44
N ASP A 551 -23.30 -11.83 -27.32
CA ASP A 551 -24.40 -10.88 -27.21
C ASP A 551 -25.37 -11.35 -26.13
N GLN A 552 -25.52 -10.58 -25.06
CA GLN A 552 -26.55 -10.83 -24.05
C GLN A 552 -27.75 -9.93 -24.33
N ASP A 553 -28.89 -10.54 -24.63
CA ASP A 553 -30.16 -9.84 -24.80
C ASP A 553 -30.61 -9.24 -23.45
N GLY A 554 -30.83 -7.93 -23.40
CA GLY A 554 -31.62 -7.29 -22.34
C GLY A 554 -30.91 -6.80 -21.08
N ALA A 555 -29.57 -6.67 -21.06
CA ALA A 555 -28.90 -5.91 -20.00
C ALA A 555 -27.65 -5.20 -20.56
N GLU A 556 -27.53 -3.90 -20.26
CA GLU A 556 -26.27 -3.16 -20.38
C GLU A 556 -25.25 -3.78 -19.39
N GLY A 557 -24.63 -4.88 -19.78
CA GLY A 557 -23.74 -5.65 -18.93
C GLY A 557 -22.41 -4.93 -18.71
N ARG A 558 -22.07 -4.62 -17.44
CA ARG A 558 -20.74 -4.15 -16.98
C ARG A 558 -19.56 -5.08 -17.32
N HIS A 559 -19.84 -6.30 -17.75
CA HIS A 559 -18.86 -7.34 -18.05
C HIS A 559 -19.00 -7.80 -19.50
N MET A 560 -17.89 -7.87 -20.21
CA MET A 560 -17.86 -8.50 -21.53
C MET A 560 -17.70 -10.01 -21.39
N TYR A 561 -18.51 -10.74 -22.12
CA TYR A 561 -18.50 -12.19 -22.14
C TYR A 561 -17.90 -12.66 -23.46
N LEU A 562 -16.91 -13.54 -23.37
CA LEU A 562 -16.26 -14.18 -24.51
C LEU A 562 -16.51 -15.67 -24.46
N ARG A 563 -16.55 -16.32 -25.62
CA ARG A 563 -16.65 -17.77 -25.73
C ARG A 563 -15.73 -18.32 -26.81
N THR A 564 -15.28 -19.55 -26.62
CA THR A 564 -14.69 -20.36 -27.69
C THR A 564 -15.80 -20.88 -28.62
N GLU A 565 -15.44 -21.30 -29.82
CA GLU A 565 -16.38 -21.79 -30.85
C GLU A 565 -17.26 -22.94 -30.33
N ASN A 566 -16.63 -23.92 -29.66
CA ASN A 566 -17.30 -25.09 -29.08
C ASN A 566 -17.60 -24.93 -27.58
N GLY A 567 -17.40 -23.74 -27.03
CA GLY A 567 -17.56 -23.45 -25.61
C GLY A 567 -19.02 -23.25 -25.20
N HIS A 568 -19.24 -23.16 -23.89
CA HIS A 568 -20.56 -22.95 -23.33
C HIS A 568 -21.21 -21.65 -23.87
N PRO A 569 -22.50 -21.63 -24.24
CA PRO A 569 -23.15 -20.47 -24.90
C PRO A 569 -23.07 -19.15 -24.10
N ARG A 570 -23.15 -19.22 -22.76
CA ARG A 570 -22.96 -18.05 -21.88
C ARG A 570 -21.53 -17.47 -21.87
N GLY A 571 -20.56 -18.20 -22.40
CA GLY A 571 -19.15 -17.83 -22.34
C GLY A 571 -18.62 -17.66 -20.92
N PHE A 572 -17.60 -16.82 -20.78
CA PHE A 572 -16.99 -16.42 -19.52
C PHE A 572 -16.66 -14.93 -19.52
N VAL A 573 -16.51 -14.35 -18.33
CA VAL A 573 -16.18 -12.94 -18.16
C VAL A 573 -14.72 -12.69 -18.54
N ALA A 574 -14.52 -11.72 -19.43
CA ALA A 574 -13.22 -11.21 -19.82
C ALA A 574 -12.82 -10.00 -18.97
N GLY A 575 -11.62 -10.02 -18.39
CA GLY A 575 -11.00 -8.89 -17.71
C GLY A 575 -9.97 -8.23 -18.61
N PHE A 576 -10.31 -7.09 -19.21
CA PHE A 576 -9.37 -6.36 -20.07
C PHE A 576 -8.48 -5.40 -19.28
N ASP A 577 -7.23 -5.24 -19.73
CA ASP A 577 -6.19 -4.57 -18.96
C ASP A 577 -6.43 -3.06 -18.79
N VAL A 578 -7.08 -2.41 -19.75
CA VAL A 578 -7.25 -0.94 -19.81
C VAL A 578 -8.69 -0.48 -20.06
N ILE A 579 -9.63 -1.42 -20.14
CA ILE A 579 -11.04 -1.08 -20.32
C ILE A 579 -11.59 -0.75 -18.95
N ASP A 580 -11.65 0.55 -18.64
CA ASP A 580 -12.41 1.01 -17.49
C ASP A 580 -13.85 0.52 -17.67
N ARG A 581 -14.47 0.11 -16.57
CA ARG A 581 -15.82 -0.50 -16.51
C ARG A 581 -16.93 0.50 -16.90
N ARG A 582 -16.56 1.59 -17.57
CA ARG A 582 -17.35 2.64 -18.22
C ARG A 582 -16.98 2.60 -19.70
N HIS A 583 -17.87 2.03 -20.50
CA HIS A 583 -17.66 1.67 -21.92
C HIS A 583 -17.05 2.78 -22.81
N GLN A 584 -15.72 2.91 -22.85
CA GLN A 584 -15.02 3.68 -23.90
C GLN A 584 -14.34 2.80 -24.95
N VAL A 585 -13.99 1.55 -24.63
CA VAL A 585 -13.75 0.51 -25.65
C VAL A 585 -15.06 -0.24 -25.81
N SER A 586 -15.81 0.09 -26.86
CA SER A 586 -17.12 -0.50 -27.11
C SER A 586 -16.96 -1.99 -27.46
N ALA A 587 -17.96 -2.79 -27.13
CA ALA A 587 -18.13 -4.14 -27.67
C ALA A 587 -17.85 -4.19 -29.19
N ALA A 588 -18.12 -3.11 -29.93
CA ALA A 588 -17.83 -2.99 -31.35
C ALA A 588 -16.33 -3.08 -31.70
N SER A 589 -15.42 -2.56 -30.86
CA SER A 589 -13.98 -2.70 -31.08
C SER A 589 -13.53 -4.15 -30.97
N ILE A 590 -14.06 -4.89 -29.99
CA ILE A 590 -13.75 -6.30 -29.81
C ILE A 590 -14.39 -7.16 -30.90
N ARG A 591 -15.63 -6.86 -31.34
CA ARG A 591 -16.30 -7.57 -32.45
C ARG A 591 -15.48 -7.55 -33.74
N ASN A 592 -14.77 -6.45 -33.99
CA ASN A 592 -13.97 -6.26 -35.20
C ASN A 592 -12.52 -6.74 -35.04
N SER A 593 -12.15 -7.25 -33.86
CA SER A 593 -10.78 -7.70 -33.56
C SER A 593 -10.71 -9.22 -33.45
N LYS A 594 -9.61 -9.81 -33.94
CA LYS A 594 -9.31 -11.22 -33.66
C LYS A 594 -8.74 -11.33 -32.25
N VAL A 595 -9.41 -12.06 -31.37
CA VAL A 595 -9.00 -12.24 -29.98
C VAL A 595 -8.86 -13.71 -29.67
N PHE A 596 -7.88 -14.07 -28.85
CA PHE A 596 -7.57 -15.44 -28.47
C PHE A 596 -7.48 -15.60 -26.96
N ALA A 597 -7.94 -16.75 -26.45
CA ALA A 597 -7.65 -17.22 -25.11
C ALA A 597 -6.37 -18.06 -25.15
N LEU A 598 -5.37 -17.68 -24.37
CA LEU A 598 -4.15 -18.45 -24.12
C LEU A 598 -4.27 -19.02 -22.70
N VAL A 599 -4.48 -20.33 -22.59
CA VAL A 599 -4.64 -20.99 -21.29
C VAL A 599 -3.27 -21.19 -20.64
N LEU A 600 -3.07 -20.57 -19.47
CA LEU A 600 -1.78 -20.62 -18.78
C LEU A 600 -1.72 -21.72 -17.71
N ALA A 601 -2.81 -21.93 -16.98
CA ALA A 601 -2.87 -22.97 -15.96
C ALA A 601 -4.30 -23.40 -15.59
N GLU A 602 -4.42 -24.61 -15.06
CA GLU A 602 -5.52 -25.04 -14.22
C GLU A 602 -5.19 -24.76 -12.74
N THR A 603 -6.16 -24.28 -11.98
CA THR A 603 -6.05 -23.97 -10.56
C THR A 603 -7.06 -24.77 -9.77
N GLN A 604 -6.78 -25.12 -8.52
CA GLN A 604 -7.78 -25.74 -7.64
C GLN A 604 -8.00 -24.87 -6.41
N ARG A 605 -9.25 -24.48 -6.18
CA ARG A 605 -9.67 -23.75 -4.98
C ARG A 605 -10.59 -24.62 -4.15
N ASN A 606 -10.36 -24.65 -2.83
CA ASN A 606 -11.32 -25.24 -1.91
C ASN A 606 -12.51 -24.28 -1.78
N VAL A 607 -13.68 -24.73 -2.23
CA VAL A 607 -14.93 -24.02 -2.04
C VAL A 607 -15.63 -24.68 -0.85
N CYS A 608 -15.69 -23.95 0.26
CA CYS A 608 -16.35 -24.41 1.47
C CYS A 608 -17.76 -23.82 1.59
N ALA A 609 -18.74 -24.72 1.64
CA ALA A 609 -20.10 -24.47 2.08
C ALA A 609 -20.27 -25.06 3.50
N ILE A 610 -21.35 -24.71 4.20
CA ILE A 610 -21.57 -25.13 5.59
C ILE A 610 -21.48 -26.66 5.69
N GLY A 611 -20.45 -27.18 6.36
CA GLY A 611 -20.24 -28.61 6.59
C GLY A 611 -19.59 -29.40 5.45
N SER A 612 -19.24 -28.79 4.30
CA SER A 612 -18.50 -29.47 3.23
C SER A 612 -17.56 -28.54 2.47
N CYS A 613 -16.33 -29.02 2.22
CA CYS A 613 -15.38 -28.37 1.31
C CYS A 613 -15.20 -29.27 0.10
N HIS A 614 -15.35 -28.70 -1.09
CA HIS A 614 -15.09 -29.39 -2.35
C HIS A 614 -14.05 -28.62 -3.16
N ALA A 615 -13.15 -29.33 -3.83
CA ALA A 615 -12.19 -28.72 -4.73
C ALA A 615 -12.90 -28.29 -6.02
N ALA A 616 -12.94 -26.99 -6.29
CA ALA A 616 -13.38 -26.44 -7.57
C ALA A 616 -12.15 -26.22 -8.46
N VAL A 617 -12.18 -26.78 -9.66
CA VAL A 617 -11.15 -26.55 -10.68
C VAL A 617 -11.48 -25.27 -11.42
N GLY A 618 -10.54 -24.34 -11.48
CA GLY A 618 -10.59 -23.13 -12.29
C GLY A 618 -9.55 -23.16 -13.39
N VAL A 619 -9.75 -22.36 -14.43
CA VAL A 619 -8.81 -22.13 -15.53
C VAL A 619 -8.46 -20.65 -15.56
N VAL A 620 -7.18 -20.35 -15.72
CA VAL A 620 -6.65 -18.99 -15.78
C VAL A 620 -5.79 -18.83 -17.03
N GLY A 621 -5.91 -17.67 -17.66
CA GLY A 621 -5.17 -17.39 -18.88
C GLY A 621 -5.18 -15.92 -19.29
N VAL A 622 -4.54 -15.69 -20.44
CA VAL A 622 -4.37 -14.38 -21.06
C VAL A 622 -5.30 -14.24 -22.25
N ILE A 623 -5.84 -13.04 -22.41
CA ILE A 623 -6.54 -12.60 -23.61
C ILE A 623 -5.54 -11.84 -24.47
N ALA A 624 -5.32 -12.28 -25.71
CA ALA A 624 -4.38 -11.65 -26.63
C ALA A 624 -5.00 -11.36 -28.00
N SER A 625 -4.45 -10.37 -28.70
CA SER A 625 -4.82 -9.99 -30.06
C SER A 625 -3.57 -9.91 -30.94
N PRO A 626 -3.64 -10.26 -32.23
CA PRO A 626 -2.53 -10.06 -33.17
C PRO A 626 -2.06 -8.61 -33.19
N VAL A 627 -0.74 -8.40 -33.30
CA VAL A 627 -0.13 -7.08 -33.52
C VAL A 627 -0.48 -6.56 -34.92
N ASP A 628 -0.50 -7.46 -35.90
CA ASP A 628 -0.75 -7.17 -37.31
C ASP A 628 -1.50 -8.34 -38.00
N ALA A 629 -1.73 -8.19 -39.30
CA ALA A 629 -2.47 -9.17 -40.09
C ALA A 629 -1.74 -10.52 -40.27
N SER A 630 -0.42 -10.59 -40.04
CA SER A 630 0.35 -11.84 -40.14
C SER A 630 0.03 -12.79 -38.99
N GLY A 631 -0.36 -12.25 -37.83
CA GLY A 631 -0.58 -13.04 -36.61
C GLY A 631 0.68 -13.66 -36.01
N ALA A 632 1.87 -13.28 -36.49
CA ALA A 632 3.15 -13.84 -36.02
C ALA A 632 3.47 -13.44 -34.57
N ALA A 633 3.00 -12.27 -34.14
CA ALA A 633 3.13 -11.78 -32.77
C ALA A 633 1.77 -11.29 -32.23
N MET A 634 1.59 -11.46 -30.94
CA MET A 634 0.36 -11.16 -30.21
C MET A 634 0.65 -10.15 -29.10
N ARG A 635 -0.26 -9.21 -28.87
CA ARG A 635 -0.26 -8.33 -27.69
C ARG A 635 -1.26 -8.87 -26.69
N ARG A 636 -0.87 -8.87 -25.43
CA ARG A 636 -1.81 -9.04 -24.32
C ARG A 636 -2.77 -7.85 -24.30
N ILE A 637 -4.04 -8.13 -24.07
CA ILE A 637 -5.09 -7.10 -23.87
C ILE A 637 -5.96 -7.37 -22.64
N GLY A 638 -5.76 -8.50 -21.95
CA GLY A 638 -6.53 -8.87 -20.78
C GLY A 638 -6.15 -10.24 -20.20
N SER A 639 -6.96 -10.66 -19.24
CA SER A 639 -6.90 -11.95 -18.56
C SER A 639 -8.31 -12.51 -18.35
N PHE A 640 -8.38 -13.81 -18.04
CA PHE A 640 -9.61 -14.44 -17.64
C PHE A 640 -9.38 -15.43 -16.50
N THR A 641 -10.42 -15.62 -15.70
CA THR A 641 -10.49 -16.71 -14.72
C THR A 641 -11.88 -17.32 -14.84
N THR A 642 -11.93 -18.61 -15.11
CA THR A 642 -13.17 -19.32 -15.42
C THR A 642 -13.12 -20.75 -14.91
N VAL A 643 -14.10 -21.56 -15.28
CA VAL A 643 -14.20 -22.99 -14.99
C VAL A 643 -14.03 -23.80 -16.28
N PRO A 644 -13.49 -25.03 -16.23
CA PRO A 644 -13.21 -25.84 -17.42
C PRO A 644 -14.39 -26.07 -18.36
N ASP A 645 -15.61 -26.16 -17.81
CA ASP A 645 -16.87 -26.36 -18.54
C ASP A 645 -17.27 -25.18 -19.46
N ARG A 646 -16.59 -24.03 -19.36
CA ARG A 646 -16.76 -22.94 -20.33
C ARG A 646 -16.09 -23.20 -21.66
N PHE A 647 -15.10 -24.09 -21.70
CA PHE A 647 -14.47 -24.55 -22.93
C PHE A 647 -15.21 -25.76 -23.49
N GLY A 648 -14.98 -26.08 -24.77
CA GLY A 648 -15.54 -27.26 -25.40
C GLY A 648 -14.97 -28.55 -24.83
N PRO A 649 -15.69 -29.68 -24.93
CA PRO A 649 -15.20 -30.98 -24.46
C PRO A 649 -13.85 -31.34 -25.11
N GLY A 650 -12.82 -31.52 -24.30
CA GLY A 650 -11.47 -31.86 -24.77
C GLY A 650 -10.64 -30.69 -25.29
N ASP A 651 -11.18 -29.46 -25.33
CA ASP A 651 -10.45 -28.26 -25.75
C ASP A 651 -9.15 -28.12 -24.93
N LEU A 652 -9.23 -28.20 -23.60
CA LEU A 652 -8.07 -28.03 -22.73
C LEU A 652 -7.01 -29.15 -22.88
N SER A 653 -7.38 -30.28 -23.46
CA SER A 653 -6.48 -31.40 -23.78
C SER A 653 -6.01 -31.40 -25.25
N SER A 654 -6.37 -30.39 -26.03
CA SER A 654 -6.03 -30.28 -27.46
C SER A 654 -4.56 -29.91 -27.71
N SER A 655 -4.16 -29.85 -28.98
CA SER A 655 -2.81 -29.46 -29.40
C SER A 655 -2.46 -28.04 -28.91
N ARG A 656 -1.26 -27.88 -28.34
CA ARG A 656 -0.72 -26.57 -27.96
C ARG A 656 -0.22 -25.83 -29.20
N THR A 657 -0.33 -24.51 -29.16
CA THR A 657 0.16 -23.62 -30.22
C THR A 657 1.32 -22.80 -29.69
N THR A 658 2.38 -22.64 -30.49
CA THR A 658 3.47 -21.70 -30.20
C THR A 658 3.03 -20.27 -30.52
N ILE A 659 3.10 -19.39 -29.53
CA ILE A 659 2.72 -17.98 -29.62
C ILE A 659 3.90 -17.10 -29.20
N VAL A 660 4.09 -15.99 -29.92
CA VAL A 660 5.01 -14.91 -29.52
C VAL A 660 4.19 -13.78 -28.91
N LEU A 661 4.38 -13.51 -27.61
CA LEU A 661 3.80 -12.35 -26.93
C LEU A 661 4.81 -11.20 -26.86
N VAL A 662 4.39 -9.99 -27.24
CA VAL A 662 5.21 -8.76 -27.28
C VAL A 662 4.61 -7.60 -26.52
#